data_AF-N6TT00-F1
#
_entry.id   AF-N6TT00-F1
#
_cell.length_a   1.000
_cell.length_b   1.000
_cell.length_c   1.000
_cell.angle_alpha   90.00
_cell.angle_beta   90.00
_cell.angle_gamma   90.00
#
_symmetry.space_group_name_H-M   'P 1'
#
loop_
_entity.id
_entity.type
_entity.pdbx_description
1 polymer ?
#
loop_
_entity_poly.entity_id
_entity_poly.type
_entity_poly.pdbx_seq_one_letter_code
_entity_poly.pdbx_strand_id
1 'polypeptide(L)'
;MFKFYNKMVLQQSIAVTLNRLTPFNWHAAAFASAGIAEAKNNTEEEKQAQARRPSVEKGSSIVKTVFASIQLHDSSDDIQTPFTDSKLLKAQTVNELLTITDGTGISRKHALQVLVPQLTQEEAGKPAIWLEVVWSLILLNQASHAHVMSVLNDTFIDKLADNEKYCRVAVLTYDYHDVCKGKMELTGITAFHERLLEAMGYQIVSIPFTDFKVTEKIVKKVQYLENRLKQAKGLILGVYEGDNEEPIFTKAAAKFNDHLGGKLLELMKTGGCELKKGHGKTFNNIDKEFWSVALVGLGREKLGYCEMEAIDESLEAVREAAGSGAQLLKKECVGRILIEGLGHPEQAAEGSALALWRYQENRSRQNWRPIPTLELFDDSDAESFQRGLFKAESQNLARRLSDTPANQMTPLHFAQETVNELCPCGIKVMVHDKDWVENKKMNAFLTVARGSCEPPVVVEISYCGAHQDQKPILMVGKGITFDSGGLCLKKCDGMDRYRADMVGAAAIIAAIRAASALSLPVNIEAIIPLCENMPSGMSMKCGDVVMGLNGKSIMITDTDNEGRLILADALVYGQNAYHPRLIIDVASLTPGVRKAGVITGDRVWRLPLWKYFTKKVTRFRSHDVNNKGLGHGSSCIGAAFLNEFIDCVDWIHFDVTGVGFKSEEKNYSYLTKGRMTGRPTRTLIQLLYQLSCPSEGQRKLE
;
A
#
# COMPACT_ATOMS: atom_id res chain seq x y z
N MET A 1 -23.73 -50.85 22.68
CA MET A 1 -22.60 -49.95 22.34
C MET A 1 -21.95 -50.21 20.96
N PHE A 2 -22.13 -51.37 20.31
CA PHE A 2 -21.42 -51.73 19.06
C PHE A 2 -21.89 -51.04 17.75
N LYS A 3 -22.41 -49.80 17.80
CA LYS A 3 -22.88 -49.04 16.62
C LYS A 3 -22.34 -47.61 16.51
N PHE A 4 -21.47 -47.17 17.43
CA PHE A 4 -20.95 -45.80 17.44
C PHE A 4 -19.59 -45.62 16.73
N TYR A 5 -18.96 -46.72 16.28
CA TYR A 5 -17.55 -46.73 15.88
C TYR A 5 -17.27 -46.55 14.37
N ASN A 6 -18.32 -46.42 13.54
CA ASN A 6 -18.20 -46.48 12.07
C ASN A 6 -18.50 -45.14 11.36
N LYS A 7 -18.29 -44.00 12.05
CA LYS A 7 -18.42 -42.67 11.44
C LYS A 7 -17.52 -41.58 12.04
N MET A 8 -16.25 -41.90 12.30
CA MET A 8 -15.22 -40.86 12.32
C MET A 8 -15.09 -40.28 10.90
N VAL A 9 -15.53 -39.04 10.71
CA VAL A 9 -15.26 -38.29 9.49
C VAL A 9 -13.76 -37.94 9.49
N LEU A 10 -13.00 -38.41 8.49
CA LEU A 10 -11.62 -37.98 8.31
C LEU A 10 -11.60 -36.49 7.88
N GLN A 11 -11.44 -35.60 8.85
CA GLN A 11 -10.97 -34.25 8.58
C GLN A 11 -9.49 -34.33 8.16
N GLN A 12 -9.15 -33.76 7.00
CA GLN A 12 -7.79 -33.76 6.45
C GLN A 12 -7.34 -32.32 6.19
N SER A 13 -6.45 -31.81 7.04
CA SER A 13 -5.77 -30.54 6.82
C SER A 13 -4.73 -30.69 5.70
N ILE A 14 -4.75 -29.83 4.69
CA ILE A 14 -3.72 -29.82 3.63
C ILE A 14 -2.92 -28.52 3.71
N ALA A 15 -1.66 -28.63 4.14
CA ALA A 15 -0.68 -27.55 4.09
C ALA A 15 -0.05 -27.48 2.69
N VAL A 16 -0.06 -26.29 2.06
CA VAL A 16 0.56 -26.06 0.75
C VAL A 16 1.46 -24.84 0.80
N THR A 17 2.72 -25.03 0.42
CA THR A 17 3.68 -23.93 0.21
C THR A 17 3.58 -23.46 -1.24
N LEU A 18 2.89 -22.34 -1.46
CA LEU A 18 2.75 -21.76 -2.80
C LEU A 18 3.85 -20.72 -3.05
N ASN A 19 4.58 -20.92 -4.14
CA ASN A 19 5.40 -19.87 -4.73
C ASN A 19 4.48 -18.82 -5.35
N ARG A 20 4.74 -17.53 -5.13
CA ARG A 20 3.95 -16.46 -5.76
C ARG A 20 4.23 -16.45 -7.27
N LEU A 21 3.19 -16.77 -8.05
CA LEU A 21 3.21 -16.57 -9.50
C LEU A 21 3.18 -15.08 -9.80
N THR A 22 4.09 -14.63 -10.66
CA THR A 22 4.05 -13.29 -11.26
C THR A 22 2.98 -13.25 -12.36
N PRO A 23 2.12 -12.21 -12.42
CA PRO A 23 1.37 -11.90 -13.63
C PRO A 23 2.33 -11.70 -14.81
N PHE A 24 1.91 -12.11 -16.01
CA PHE A 24 2.72 -11.97 -17.23
C PHE A 24 2.86 -10.50 -17.65
N ASN A 25 4.01 -10.15 -18.24
CA ASN A 25 4.25 -8.83 -18.82
C ASN A 25 3.24 -8.52 -19.94
N TRP A 26 2.89 -7.25 -20.08
CA TRP A 26 2.20 -6.69 -21.25
C TRP A 26 3.01 -5.52 -21.81
N HIS A 27 3.14 -5.49 -23.14
CA HIS A 27 3.84 -4.46 -23.95
C HIS A 27 5.36 -4.37 -23.73
N ALA A 28 6.19 -4.05 -24.73
CA ALA A 28 5.92 -3.90 -26.17
C ALA A 28 7.10 -4.46 -27.01
N ALA A 29 6.79 -4.93 -28.23
CA ALA A 29 7.74 -5.07 -29.32
C ALA A 29 6.99 -4.87 -30.65
N ALA A 30 7.40 -3.87 -31.42
CA ALA A 30 6.90 -3.59 -32.77
C ALA A 30 8.09 -3.26 -33.67
N PHE A 31 7.92 -3.46 -34.98
CA PHE A 31 8.98 -3.61 -35.99
C PHE A 31 9.84 -4.88 -35.79
N ALA A 32 10.26 -5.60 -36.84
CA ALA A 32 10.08 -5.39 -38.28
C ALA A 32 9.54 -6.67 -38.97
N SER A 33 9.15 -6.54 -40.25
CA SER A 33 8.52 -7.60 -41.05
C SER A 33 9.40 -8.06 -42.22
N ALA A 34 9.05 -9.24 -42.75
CA ALA A 34 9.65 -9.94 -43.91
C ALA A 34 11.08 -10.53 -43.71
N GLY A 35 11.38 -11.72 -44.24
CA GLY A 35 10.45 -12.70 -44.82
C GLY A 35 11.12 -13.85 -45.59
N ILE A 36 10.25 -14.75 -46.08
CA ILE A 36 10.48 -15.79 -47.11
C ILE A 36 11.39 -16.97 -46.66
N ALA A 37 11.03 -18.16 -47.14
CA ALA A 37 11.65 -19.45 -46.82
C ALA A 37 12.63 -19.90 -47.92
N GLU A 38 13.47 -20.89 -47.59
CA GLU A 38 13.67 -22.05 -48.49
C GLU A 38 14.20 -23.28 -47.72
N ALA A 39 14.34 -24.42 -48.40
CA ALA A 39 14.68 -25.71 -47.78
C ALA A 39 15.42 -26.62 -48.75
N LYS A 40 16.31 -27.52 -48.25
CA LYS A 40 16.47 -28.94 -48.67
C LYS A 40 17.67 -29.69 -48.05
N ASN A 41 17.37 -30.93 -47.65
CA ASN A 41 18.09 -32.20 -47.93
C ASN A 41 19.53 -32.51 -47.44
N ASN A 42 19.59 -33.62 -46.70
CA ASN A 42 20.35 -34.87 -46.97
C ASN A 42 21.82 -35.05 -46.54
N THR A 43 21.99 -36.09 -45.69
CA THR A 43 22.98 -37.21 -45.76
C THR A 43 24.49 -36.91 -45.62
N GLU A 44 25.35 -37.80 -45.08
CA GLU A 44 25.16 -39.20 -44.65
C GLU A 44 26.13 -39.60 -43.50
N GLU A 45 26.05 -40.89 -43.12
CA GLU A 45 26.96 -41.71 -42.29
C GLU A 45 26.49 -42.09 -40.85
N GLU A 46 26.30 -43.40 -40.67
CA GLU A 46 26.06 -44.06 -39.39
C GLU A 46 27.34 -44.74 -38.87
N LYS A 47 27.59 -44.66 -37.55
CA LYS A 47 27.78 -45.81 -36.61
C LYS A 47 28.73 -45.49 -35.46
N GLN A 48 28.21 -45.51 -34.22
CA GLN A 48 28.56 -46.51 -33.19
C GLN A 48 27.79 -46.31 -31.87
N ALA A 49 27.72 -47.37 -31.06
CA ALA A 49 27.53 -47.34 -29.59
C ALA A 49 26.26 -46.67 -28.99
N GLN A 50 25.09 -47.09 -29.44
CA GLN A 50 23.99 -47.56 -28.58
C GLN A 50 24.11 -47.34 -27.04
N ALA A 51 23.56 -46.24 -26.48
CA ALA A 51 22.82 -46.22 -25.19
C ALA A 51 22.44 -44.80 -24.68
N ARG A 52 21.27 -44.26 -25.08
CA ARG A 52 20.41 -43.33 -24.30
C ARG A 52 19.10 -43.08 -25.05
N ARG A 53 17.94 -43.18 -24.38
CA ARG A 53 16.67 -42.64 -24.89
C ARG A 53 16.53 -41.17 -24.45
N PRO A 54 15.84 -40.30 -25.21
CA PRO A 54 15.78 -38.88 -24.90
C PRO A 54 15.06 -38.58 -23.59
N SER A 55 15.56 -37.58 -22.86
CA SER A 55 14.85 -36.96 -21.74
C SER A 55 13.66 -36.17 -22.26
N VAL A 56 12.45 -36.55 -21.86
CA VAL A 56 11.27 -35.69 -22.04
C VAL A 56 11.36 -34.56 -21.02
N GLU A 57 11.76 -33.37 -21.46
CA GLU A 57 11.63 -32.16 -20.65
C GLU A 57 10.15 -31.88 -20.39
N LYS A 58 9.70 -32.19 -19.17
CA LYS A 58 8.36 -31.83 -18.70
C LYS A 58 8.39 -30.43 -18.11
N GLY A 59 7.38 -29.64 -18.43
CA GLY A 59 7.25 -28.25 -18.02
C GLY A 59 7.25 -28.04 -16.49
N SER A 60 7.51 -26.80 -16.11
CA SER A 60 7.80 -26.34 -14.75
C SER A 60 6.83 -26.82 -13.66
N SER A 61 7.34 -27.53 -12.65
CA SER A 61 6.66 -27.74 -11.37
C SER A 61 7.13 -26.71 -10.33
N ILE A 62 6.34 -25.67 -10.08
CA ILE A 62 6.70 -24.56 -9.18
C ILE A 62 6.00 -24.70 -7.80
N VAL A 63 6.12 -25.90 -7.20
CA VAL A 63 5.58 -26.21 -5.86
C VAL A 63 6.61 -27.05 -5.10
N LYS A 64 6.94 -26.66 -3.86
CA LYS A 64 7.66 -27.51 -2.90
C LYS A 64 6.70 -27.99 -1.81
N THR A 65 6.11 -29.16 -2.02
CA THR A 65 5.24 -29.80 -1.04
C THR A 65 6.04 -30.31 0.15
N VAL A 66 5.63 -29.95 1.36
CA VAL A 66 6.03 -30.63 2.60
C VAL A 66 4.84 -31.49 3.02
N PHE A 67 5.08 -32.78 3.27
CA PHE A 67 4.02 -33.71 3.68
C PHE A 67 4.05 -33.93 5.19
N ALA A 68 2.88 -33.81 5.82
CA ALA A 68 2.58 -34.41 7.12
C ALA A 68 1.24 -35.14 6.97
N SER A 69 1.29 -36.47 6.85
CA SER A 69 0.08 -37.31 6.74
C SER A 69 0.29 -38.60 7.52
N ILE A 70 -0.19 -38.62 8.75
CA ILE A 70 -0.08 -39.79 9.64
C ILE A 70 -1.30 -40.69 9.40
N GLN A 71 -1.06 -41.88 8.84
CA GLN A 71 -2.01 -42.98 8.87
C GLN A 71 -1.51 -44.01 9.89
N LEU A 72 -2.27 -44.21 10.96
CA LEU A 72 -2.01 -45.28 11.93
C LEU A 72 -2.76 -46.54 11.51
N HIS A 73 -2.03 -47.63 11.29
CA HIS A 73 -2.57 -48.98 11.27
C HIS A 73 -2.06 -49.71 12.51
N ASP A 74 -2.97 -50.08 13.42
CA ASP A 74 -2.67 -50.91 14.59
C ASP A 74 -2.91 -52.38 14.19
N SER A 75 -1.89 -53.24 14.33
CA SER A 75 -1.98 -54.68 14.12
C SER A 75 -1.63 -55.38 15.42
N SER A 76 -2.63 -55.97 16.07
CA SER A 76 -2.51 -56.54 17.41
C SER A 76 -1.83 -57.90 17.42
N ASP A 77 -0.64 -57.98 17.99
CA ASP A 77 -0.12 -59.09 18.80
C ASP A 77 1.13 -58.59 19.55
N ASP A 78 1.13 -58.62 20.88
CA ASP A 78 2.21 -58.11 21.74
C ASP A 78 2.90 -59.25 22.49
N ILE A 79 4.23 -59.34 22.42
CA ILE A 79 5.04 -60.33 23.15
C ILE A 79 5.82 -59.62 24.27
N GLN A 80 5.44 -59.85 25.52
CA GLN A 80 6.10 -59.28 26.70
C GLN A 80 7.09 -60.26 27.35
N THR A 81 8.34 -59.85 27.56
CA THR A 81 9.30 -60.57 28.42
C THR A 81 10.19 -59.59 29.21
N PRO A 82 10.65 -59.95 30.44
CA PRO A 82 11.54 -59.07 31.21
C PRO A 82 12.92 -58.81 30.56
N PHE A 83 13.34 -59.68 29.63
CA PHE A 83 14.66 -59.56 28.98
C PHE A 83 14.66 -58.45 27.92
N THR A 84 13.52 -58.19 27.28
CA THR A 84 13.36 -57.17 26.22
C THR A 84 13.38 -55.74 26.76
N ASP A 85 12.77 -55.47 27.92
CA ASP A 85 12.72 -54.11 28.49
C ASP A 85 14.12 -53.58 28.85
N SER A 86 15.04 -54.45 29.28
CA SER A 86 16.43 -54.10 29.59
C SER A 86 17.26 -53.61 28.39
N LYS A 87 16.77 -53.82 27.15
CA LYS A 87 17.35 -53.26 25.92
C LYS A 87 16.72 -51.92 25.55
N LEU A 88 15.41 -51.76 25.73
CA LEU A 88 14.71 -50.48 25.54
C LEU A 88 15.28 -49.41 26.48
N LEU A 89 15.54 -49.77 27.74
CA LEU A 89 16.18 -48.94 28.78
C LEU A 89 17.65 -48.57 28.50
N LYS A 90 18.19 -48.86 27.32
CA LYS A 90 19.56 -48.50 26.89
C LYS A 90 19.62 -47.75 25.56
N ALA A 91 18.50 -47.54 24.88
CA ALA A 91 18.45 -46.72 23.67
C ALA A 91 18.54 -45.24 24.02
N GLN A 92 19.48 -44.50 23.42
CA GLN A 92 19.64 -43.06 23.66
C GLN A 92 19.10 -42.22 22.50
N THR A 93 18.75 -42.85 21.36
CA THR A 93 18.25 -42.19 20.15
C THR A 93 17.03 -42.90 19.55
N VAL A 94 16.17 -42.14 18.87
CA VAL A 94 14.97 -42.67 18.19
C VAL A 94 15.32 -43.71 17.11
N ASN A 95 16.49 -43.61 16.46
CA ASN A 95 16.92 -44.61 15.48
C ASN A 95 17.27 -45.96 16.12
N GLU A 96 17.94 -45.96 17.28
CA GLU A 96 18.19 -47.21 18.03
C GLU A 96 16.87 -47.83 18.49
N LEU A 97 15.95 -46.99 18.96
CA LEU A 97 14.60 -47.37 19.41
C LEU A 97 13.80 -48.07 18.28
N LEU A 98 13.79 -47.48 17.07
CA LEU A 98 13.20 -48.09 15.87
C LEU A 98 13.90 -49.39 15.45
N THR A 99 15.24 -49.42 15.52
CA THR A 99 16.04 -50.63 15.21
C THR A 99 15.80 -51.76 16.22
N ILE A 100 15.44 -51.44 17.46
CA ILE A 100 15.02 -52.42 18.47
C ILE A 100 13.62 -52.95 18.16
N THR A 101 12.65 -52.13 17.75
CA THR A 101 11.30 -52.64 17.41
C THR A 101 11.29 -53.46 16.12
N ASP A 102 12.10 -53.08 15.14
CA ASP A 102 12.09 -53.65 13.79
C ASP A 102 12.93 -54.95 13.74
N GLY A 103 12.43 -55.99 14.41
CA GLY A 103 12.99 -57.35 14.38
C GLY A 103 12.83 -58.17 15.67
N THR A 104 12.29 -57.60 16.75
CA THR A 104 12.19 -58.27 18.07
C THR A 104 10.78 -58.72 18.48
N GLY A 105 9.75 -58.34 17.74
CA GLY A 105 8.34 -58.64 18.09
C GLY A 105 7.74 -57.72 19.17
N ILE A 106 8.45 -56.66 19.58
CA ILE A 106 7.95 -55.63 20.49
C ILE A 106 7.11 -54.62 19.69
N SER A 107 5.86 -54.37 20.07
CA SER A 107 5.09 -53.30 19.44
C SER A 107 5.68 -51.92 19.76
N ARG A 108 5.59 -50.99 18.81
CA ARG A 108 6.00 -49.59 19.01
C ARG A 108 5.21 -48.91 20.14
N LYS A 109 4.05 -49.46 20.51
CA LYS A 109 3.17 -49.03 21.60
C LYS A 109 3.77 -49.38 22.98
N HIS A 110 4.18 -50.63 23.18
CA HIS A 110 4.91 -51.05 24.40
C HIS A 110 6.24 -50.31 24.54
N ALA A 111 7.00 -50.18 23.43
CA ALA A 111 8.26 -49.45 23.44
C ALA A 111 8.10 -47.98 23.90
N LEU A 112 7.07 -47.27 23.44
CA LEU A 112 6.78 -45.90 23.89
C LEU A 112 6.37 -45.85 25.37
N GLN A 113 5.59 -46.82 25.87
CA GLN A 113 5.18 -46.87 27.27
C GLN A 113 6.36 -47.02 28.26
N VAL A 114 7.44 -47.68 27.85
CA VAL A 114 8.66 -47.84 28.68
C VAL A 114 9.53 -46.57 28.71
N LEU A 115 9.68 -45.87 27.58
CA LEU A 115 10.59 -44.71 27.48
C LEU A 115 9.96 -43.36 27.84
N VAL A 116 8.66 -43.15 27.59
CA VAL A 116 7.99 -41.86 27.84
C VAL A 116 8.12 -41.34 29.29
N PRO A 117 8.09 -42.18 30.35
CA PRO A 117 8.29 -41.73 31.72
C PRO A 117 9.69 -41.20 32.05
N GLN A 118 10.67 -41.31 31.15
CA GLN A 118 12.09 -40.98 31.41
C GLN A 118 12.63 -39.77 30.62
N LEU A 119 11.85 -39.21 29.68
CA LEU A 119 12.29 -38.09 28.84
C LEU A 119 12.26 -36.76 29.61
N THR A 120 13.42 -36.13 29.82
CA THR A 120 13.49 -34.76 30.36
C THR A 120 13.53 -33.70 29.25
N GLN A 121 13.20 -32.45 29.59
CA GLN A 121 13.11 -31.38 28.59
C GLN A 121 14.48 -30.90 28.08
N GLU A 122 15.58 -31.21 28.78
CA GLU A 122 16.96 -30.82 28.40
C GLU A 122 17.59 -31.75 27.36
N GLU A 123 17.18 -33.01 27.28
CA GLU A 123 17.79 -34.03 26.41
C GLU A 123 17.36 -33.92 24.94
N ALA A 124 16.24 -33.25 24.66
CA ALA A 124 15.61 -33.17 23.34
C ALA A 124 16.05 -31.94 22.51
N GLY A 125 17.36 -31.81 22.26
CA GLY A 125 18.01 -30.65 21.62
C GLY A 125 17.65 -30.29 20.17
N LYS A 126 16.50 -30.73 19.63
CA LYS A 126 16.00 -30.38 18.29
C LYS A 126 14.47 -30.18 18.31
N PRO A 127 13.95 -28.93 18.15
CA PRO A 127 12.52 -28.61 18.25
C PRO A 127 11.59 -29.50 17.42
N ALA A 128 11.96 -29.85 16.19
CA ALA A 128 11.14 -30.69 15.30
C ALA A 128 10.95 -32.13 15.82
N ILE A 129 11.98 -32.71 16.45
CA ILE A 129 11.91 -34.09 16.98
C ILE A 129 11.04 -34.12 18.24
N TRP A 130 11.19 -33.10 19.10
CA TRP A 130 10.31 -32.94 20.27
C TRP A 130 8.86 -32.70 19.83
N LEU A 131 8.63 -31.96 18.73
CA LEU A 131 7.28 -31.76 18.18
C LEU A 131 6.62 -33.09 17.76
N GLU A 132 7.36 -34.02 17.14
CA GLU A 132 6.81 -35.33 16.75
C GLU A 132 6.53 -36.25 17.95
N VAL A 133 7.34 -36.21 19.01
CA VAL A 133 7.08 -36.96 20.26
C VAL A 133 5.87 -36.37 21.01
N VAL A 134 5.86 -35.04 21.18
CA VAL A 134 4.69 -34.14 21.20
C VAL A 134 3.38 -34.74 20.67
N TRP A 135 3.34 -34.72 19.35
CA TRP A 135 2.24 -35.09 18.49
C TRP A 135 1.83 -36.55 18.65
N SER A 136 2.80 -37.45 18.80
CA SER A 136 2.57 -38.88 19.04
C SER A 136 1.86 -39.13 20.38
N LEU A 137 2.26 -38.42 21.44
CA LEU A 137 1.61 -38.52 22.77
C LEU A 137 0.20 -37.95 22.78
N ILE A 138 -0.08 -36.92 21.98
CA ILE A 138 -1.44 -36.38 21.80
C ILE A 138 -2.30 -37.37 21.01
N LEU A 139 -1.80 -37.91 19.89
CA LEU A 139 -2.52 -38.90 19.07
C LEU A 139 -2.81 -40.21 19.82
N LEU A 140 -1.94 -40.61 20.74
CA LEU A 140 -2.14 -41.78 21.61
C LEU A 140 -2.98 -41.47 22.87
N ASN A 141 -3.46 -40.23 23.04
CA ASN A 141 -4.20 -39.78 24.21
C ASN A 141 -3.47 -40.07 25.54
N GLN A 142 -2.16 -39.80 25.57
CA GLN A 142 -1.28 -39.95 26.75
C GLN A 142 -0.69 -38.61 27.24
N ALA A 143 -0.84 -37.51 26.49
CA ALA A 143 -0.36 -36.20 26.89
C ALA A 143 -1.27 -35.55 27.97
N SER A 144 -0.67 -35.05 29.05
CA SER A 144 -1.38 -34.22 30.05
C SER A 144 -1.51 -32.78 29.56
N HIS A 145 -2.48 -32.02 30.09
CA HIS A 145 -2.62 -30.60 29.76
C HIS A 145 -1.34 -29.80 30.09
N ALA A 146 -0.65 -30.14 31.18
CA ALA A 146 0.64 -29.53 31.54
C ALA A 146 1.75 -29.83 30.52
N HIS A 147 1.79 -31.03 29.93
CA HIS A 147 2.76 -31.37 28.87
C HIS A 147 2.49 -30.64 27.55
N VAL A 148 1.24 -30.27 27.27
CA VAL A 148 0.91 -29.44 26.10
C VAL A 148 1.32 -27.98 26.35
N MET A 149 1.05 -27.44 27.55
CA MET A 149 1.35 -26.05 27.88
C MET A 149 2.86 -25.78 28.07
N SER A 150 3.67 -26.75 28.51
CA SER A 150 5.13 -26.57 28.63
C SER A 150 5.85 -26.47 27.28
N VAL A 151 5.25 -27.00 26.21
CA VAL A 151 5.75 -26.91 24.82
C VAL A 151 5.32 -25.60 24.16
N LEU A 152 4.10 -25.14 24.43
CA LEU A 152 3.50 -23.94 23.82
C LEU A 152 3.81 -22.64 24.58
N ASN A 153 5.04 -22.46 25.06
CA ASN A 153 5.49 -21.16 25.59
C ASN A 153 5.89 -20.21 24.45
N ASP A 154 5.73 -18.90 24.64
CA ASP A 154 5.94 -17.89 23.60
C ASP A 154 7.35 -17.98 22.98
N THR A 155 8.36 -18.21 23.82
CA THR A 155 9.78 -18.42 23.42
C THR A 155 10.02 -19.61 22.49
N PHE A 156 9.06 -20.53 22.36
CA PHE A 156 9.07 -21.65 21.40
C PHE A 156 8.31 -21.29 20.11
N ILE A 157 7.21 -20.55 20.22
CA ILE A 157 6.42 -20.07 19.08
C ILE A 157 7.24 -19.08 18.24
N ASP A 158 7.94 -18.14 18.87
CA ASP A 158 8.83 -17.18 18.18
C ASP A 158 9.92 -17.89 17.33
N LYS A 159 10.39 -19.05 17.78
CA LYS A 159 11.41 -19.85 17.07
C LYS A 159 10.88 -20.62 15.85
N LEU A 160 9.55 -20.66 15.64
CA LEU A 160 8.91 -21.30 14.48
C LEU A 160 8.58 -20.31 13.35
N ALA A 161 8.58 -19.00 13.63
CA ALA A 161 8.16 -17.96 12.69
C ALA A 161 9.14 -17.73 11.52
N ASP A 162 10.40 -18.15 11.67
CA ASP A 162 11.51 -17.70 10.83
C ASP A 162 11.60 -18.42 9.46
N ASN A 163 10.80 -17.99 8.47
CA ASN A 163 11.14 -18.03 7.03
C ASN A 163 10.07 -17.32 6.16
N GLU A 164 10.29 -16.05 5.78
CA GLU A 164 9.35 -15.20 4.99
C GLU A 164 9.14 -15.62 3.51
N LYS A 165 9.85 -16.62 2.98
CA LYS A 165 10.03 -16.80 1.53
C LYS A 165 8.80 -17.27 0.71
N TYR A 166 7.69 -17.67 1.34
CA TYR A 166 6.57 -18.32 0.64
C TYR A 166 5.21 -17.87 1.17
N CYS A 167 4.18 -17.99 0.33
CA CYS A 167 2.80 -17.94 0.80
C CYS A 167 2.43 -19.34 1.31
N ARG A 168 2.51 -19.54 2.63
CA ARG A 168 2.01 -20.75 3.29
C ARG A 168 0.48 -20.66 3.31
N VAL A 169 -0.20 -21.61 2.68
CA VAL A 169 -1.67 -21.67 2.63
C VAL A 169 -2.13 -23.01 3.18
N ALA A 170 -3.00 -22.99 4.18
CA ALA A 170 -3.58 -24.19 4.77
C ALA A 170 -5.06 -24.29 4.38
N VAL A 171 -5.45 -25.46 3.88
CA VAL A 171 -6.80 -25.76 3.42
C VAL A 171 -7.51 -26.54 4.50
N LEU A 172 -8.59 -25.98 5.04
CA LEU A 172 -9.50 -26.63 5.97
C LEU A 172 -10.85 -26.86 5.27
N THR A 173 -11.26 -28.12 5.16
CA THR A 173 -12.55 -28.51 4.59
C THR A 173 -13.58 -28.71 5.70
N TYR A 174 -14.66 -27.92 5.68
CA TYR A 174 -15.69 -27.95 6.71
C TYR A 174 -16.90 -28.76 6.26
N ASP A 175 -17.44 -29.58 7.18
CA ASP A 175 -18.70 -30.30 6.95
C ASP A 175 -19.88 -29.33 7.11
N TYR A 176 -20.94 -29.58 6.35
CA TYR A 176 -22.19 -28.83 6.38
C TYR A 176 -22.79 -28.74 7.80
N HIS A 177 -22.52 -29.76 8.63
CA HIS A 177 -23.02 -29.84 10.00
C HIS A 177 -22.34 -28.87 10.99
N ASP A 178 -21.11 -28.41 10.70
CA ASP A 178 -20.44 -27.37 11.48
C ASP A 178 -20.92 -25.98 11.06
N VAL A 179 -21.07 -25.74 9.75
CA VAL A 179 -21.56 -24.47 9.18
C VAL A 179 -22.97 -24.12 9.69
N CYS A 180 -23.86 -25.12 9.82
CA CYS A 180 -25.26 -24.89 10.21
C CYS A 180 -25.51 -24.71 11.72
N LYS A 181 -24.47 -24.56 12.56
CA LYS A 181 -24.62 -24.48 14.03
C LYS A 181 -24.50 -23.08 14.65
N GLY A 182 -24.32 -22.03 13.85
CA GLY A 182 -24.45 -20.62 14.28
C GLY A 182 -23.43 -20.12 15.31
N LYS A 183 -22.45 -20.93 15.72
CA LYS A 183 -21.34 -20.51 16.58
C LYS A 183 -20.11 -20.24 15.73
N MET A 184 -19.68 -18.97 15.66
CA MET A 184 -18.42 -18.56 15.03
C MET A 184 -17.18 -18.83 15.92
N GLU A 185 -17.26 -19.84 16.79
CA GLU A 185 -16.10 -20.42 17.47
C GLU A 185 -15.94 -21.85 16.96
N LEU A 186 -14.83 -22.12 16.29
CA LEU A 186 -14.40 -23.49 16.12
C LEU A 186 -14.01 -24.04 17.51
N THR A 187 -14.35 -25.28 17.79
CA THR A 187 -14.16 -25.89 19.12
C THR A 187 -13.42 -27.21 19.04
N GLY A 188 -12.65 -27.53 20.08
CA GLY A 188 -11.83 -28.75 20.11
C GLY A 188 -10.69 -28.72 19.10
N ILE A 189 -10.48 -29.85 18.42
CA ILE A 189 -9.31 -30.11 17.57
C ILE A 189 -9.24 -29.15 16.36
N THR A 190 -10.36 -28.72 15.79
CA THR A 190 -10.35 -27.85 14.59
C THR A 190 -9.78 -26.46 14.90
N ALA A 191 -10.17 -25.84 16.01
CA ALA A 191 -9.59 -24.57 16.45
C ALA A 191 -8.16 -24.70 17.02
N PHE A 192 -7.75 -25.90 17.41
CA PHE A 192 -6.34 -26.17 17.71
C PHE A 192 -5.51 -26.19 16.42
N HIS A 193 -5.96 -26.91 15.38
CA HIS A 193 -5.32 -26.89 14.07
C HIS A 193 -5.27 -25.48 13.46
N GLU A 194 -6.35 -24.72 13.54
CA GLU A 194 -6.43 -23.35 13.02
C GLU A 194 -5.37 -22.44 13.64
N ARG A 195 -5.41 -22.24 14.97
CA ARG A 195 -4.43 -21.39 15.68
C ARG A 195 -2.99 -21.89 15.54
N LEU A 196 -2.76 -23.20 15.46
CA LEU A 196 -1.43 -23.77 15.21
C LEU A 196 -0.92 -23.42 13.80
N LEU A 197 -1.78 -23.50 12.78
CA LEU A 197 -1.44 -23.16 11.40
C LEU A 197 -1.17 -21.65 11.26
N GLU A 198 -1.97 -20.79 11.91
CA GLU A 198 -1.73 -19.35 11.97
C GLU A 198 -0.40 -19.02 12.66
N ALA A 199 -0.11 -19.63 13.81
CA ALA A 199 1.18 -19.49 14.51
C ALA A 199 2.37 -20.00 13.68
N MET A 200 2.16 -21.02 12.84
CA MET A 200 3.13 -21.47 11.83
C MET A 200 3.16 -20.60 10.55
N GLY A 201 2.47 -19.45 10.54
CA GLY A 201 2.49 -18.47 9.46
C GLY A 201 1.69 -18.86 8.21
N TYR A 202 0.74 -19.80 8.31
CA TYR A 202 -0.17 -20.16 7.22
C TYR A 202 -1.37 -19.20 7.18
N GLN A 203 -1.72 -18.71 5.99
CA GLN A 203 -3.06 -18.17 5.74
C GLN A 203 -4.05 -19.32 5.58
N ILE A 204 -5.18 -19.27 6.27
CA ILE A 204 -6.17 -20.35 6.28
C ILE A 204 -7.28 -20.05 5.27
N VAL A 205 -7.54 -21.03 4.41
CA VAL A 205 -8.55 -20.94 3.36
C VAL A 205 -9.61 -22.02 3.62
N SER A 206 -10.76 -21.56 4.11
CA SER A 206 -11.92 -22.40 4.40
C SER A 206 -12.67 -22.76 3.13
N ILE A 207 -12.89 -24.06 2.88
CA ILE A 207 -13.62 -24.56 1.71
C ILE A 207 -14.82 -25.42 2.16
N PRO A 208 -16.03 -25.23 1.60
CA PRO A 208 -17.15 -26.15 1.78
C PRO A 208 -16.84 -27.55 1.24
N PHE A 209 -17.19 -28.60 1.97
CA PHE A 209 -17.02 -30.00 1.51
C PHE A 209 -17.74 -30.30 0.16
N THR A 210 -18.80 -29.55 -0.15
CA THR A 210 -19.53 -29.65 -1.43
C THR A 210 -18.67 -29.32 -2.65
N ASP A 211 -17.73 -28.40 -2.50
CA ASP A 211 -16.89 -27.86 -3.56
C ASP A 211 -15.63 -28.72 -3.78
N PHE A 212 -15.38 -29.72 -2.92
CA PHE A 212 -14.07 -30.33 -2.77
C PHE A 212 -14.12 -31.80 -2.34
N LYS A 213 -14.10 -32.72 -3.32
CA LYS A 213 -14.07 -34.17 -3.03
C LYS A 213 -12.70 -34.59 -2.48
N VAL A 214 -12.70 -35.18 -1.29
CA VAL A 214 -11.49 -35.66 -0.58
C VAL A 214 -10.64 -36.60 -1.44
N THR A 215 -11.25 -37.40 -2.32
CA THR A 215 -10.58 -38.34 -3.22
C THR A 215 -9.85 -37.71 -4.41
N GLU A 216 -9.95 -36.40 -4.66
CA GLU A 216 -9.28 -35.78 -5.81
C GLU A 216 -7.76 -35.62 -5.62
N LYS A 217 -7.02 -35.74 -6.74
CA LYS A 217 -5.56 -35.61 -6.78
C LYS A 217 -5.14 -34.20 -6.37
N ILE A 218 -4.08 -34.11 -5.55
CA ILE A 218 -3.56 -32.85 -4.98
C ILE A 218 -3.31 -31.79 -6.07
N VAL A 219 -2.83 -32.18 -7.26
CA VAL A 219 -2.63 -31.26 -8.39
C VAL A 219 -3.92 -30.54 -8.80
N LYS A 220 -5.06 -31.23 -8.86
CA LYS A 220 -6.37 -30.60 -9.12
C LYS A 220 -6.78 -29.67 -8.00
N LYS A 221 -6.56 -30.07 -6.74
CA LYS A 221 -6.88 -29.28 -5.54
C LYS A 221 -6.09 -27.96 -5.51
N VAL A 222 -4.80 -28.01 -5.85
CA VAL A 222 -3.93 -26.83 -5.99
C VAL A 222 -4.34 -25.98 -7.20
N GLN A 223 -4.61 -26.58 -8.37
CA GLN A 223 -5.08 -25.84 -9.55
C GLN A 223 -6.45 -25.16 -9.33
N TYR A 224 -7.34 -25.81 -8.57
CA TYR A 224 -8.63 -25.25 -8.16
C TYR A 224 -8.43 -24.02 -7.26
N LEU A 225 -7.59 -24.14 -6.23
CA LEU A 225 -7.22 -23.04 -5.35
C LEU A 225 -6.53 -21.90 -6.08
N GLU A 226 -5.55 -22.19 -6.95
CA GLU A 226 -4.89 -21.20 -7.78
C GLU A 226 -5.89 -20.46 -8.68
N ASN A 227 -6.82 -21.17 -9.33
CA ASN A 227 -7.79 -20.56 -10.23
C ASN A 227 -8.86 -19.76 -9.45
N ARG A 228 -9.37 -20.27 -8.31
CA ARG A 228 -10.25 -19.53 -7.39
C ARG A 228 -9.57 -18.27 -6.88
N LEU A 229 -8.31 -18.33 -6.43
CA LEU A 229 -7.56 -17.16 -5.95
C LEU A 229 -7.24 -16.15 -7.07
N LYS A 230 -6.89 -16.62 -8.27
CA LYS A 230 -6.71 -15.76 -9.47
C LYS A 230 -8.01 -15.08 -9.93
N GLN A 231 -9.17 -15.61 -9.55
CA GLN A 231 -10.49 -15.09 -9.91
C GLN A 231 -11.29 -14.56 -8.70
N ALA A 232 -10.67 -14.47 -7.52
CA ALA A 232 -11.36 -14.09 -6.29
C ALA A 232 -11.84 -12.64 -6.38
N LYS A 233 -13.16 -12.48 -6.57
CA LYS A 233 -13.87 -11.22 -6.41
C LYS A 233 -14.13 -10.97 -4.93
N GLY A 234 -13.93 -9.74 -4.50
CA GLY A 234 -14.45 -9.24 -3.23
C GLY A 234 -15.47 -8.14 -3.47
N LEU A 235 -16.38 -7.93 -2.52
CA LEU A 235 -17.40 -6.89 -2.56
C LEU A 235 -17.29 -6.00 -1.32
N ILE A 236 -17.36 -4.68 -1.48
CA ILE A 236 -17.48 -3.71 -0.37
C ILE A 236 -18.91 -3.19 -0.33
N LEU A 237 -19.53 -3.28 0.85
CA LEU A 237 -20.91 -2.85 1.13
C LEU A 237 -20.97 -1.97 2.37
N GLY A 238 -21.86 -0.98 2.37
CA GLY A 238 -22.01 -0.01 3.44
C GLY A 238 -23.12 -0.34 4.45
N VAL A 239 -22.94 0.13 5.68
CA VAL A 239 -23.97 0.12 6.71
C VAL A 239 -23.87 1.38 7.57
N TYR A 240 -25.01 1.95 7.93
CA TYR A 240 -25.13 3.09 8.84
C TYR A 240 -25.54 2.65 10.25
N GLU A 241 -25.11 3.44 11.24
CA GLU A 241 -25.54 3.38 12.63
C GLU A 241 -27.01 3.84 12.74
N GLY A 242 -27.92 2.95 13.16
CA GLY A 242 -29.34 3.25 13.37
C GLY A 242 -29.69 3.55 14.84
N ASP A 243 -30.75 4.31 15.06
CA ASP A 243 -31.10 4.89 16.37
C ASP A 243 -31.45 3.86 17.47
N ASN A 244 -31.81 2.63 17.10
CA ASN A 244 -32.19 1.53 18.00
C ASN A 244 -31.21 0.34 17.96
N GLU A 245 -29.92 0.60 17.71
CA GLU A 245 -28.87 -0.42 17.49
C GLU A 245 -29.07 -1.35 16.27
N GLU A 246 -30.22 -1.28 15.57
CA GLU A 246 -30.43 -1.98 14.31
C GLU A 246 -29.63 -1.33 13.16
N PRO A 247 -28.82 -2.13 12.42
CA PRO A 247 -28.01 -1.61 11.31
C PRO A 247 -28.87 -1.22 10.10
N ILE A 248 -28.62 -0.03 9.55
CA ILE A 248 -29.31 0.45 8.34
C ILE A 248 -28.40 0.21 7.13
N PHE A 249 -28.73 -0.78 6.30
CA PHE A 249 -27.99 -1.06 5.07
C PHE A 249 -28.15 0.06 4.02
N THR A 250 -27.10 0.27 3.23
CA THR A 250 -27.21 1.01 1.95
C THR A 250 -28.15 0.30 0.98
N LYS A 251 -28.54 0.98 -0.10
CA LYS A 251 -29.41 0.42 -1.15
C LYS A 251 -28.84 -0.85 -1.80
N ALA A 252 -27.53 -0.91 -2.04
CA ALA A 252 -26.87 -2.10 -2.59
C ALA A 252 -26.71 -3.20 -1.54
N ALA A 253 -26.35 -2.85 -0.30
CA ALA A 253 -26.23 -3.83 0.78
C ALA A 253 -27.57 -4.48 1.15
N ALA A 254 -28.68 -3.73 1.11
CA ALA A 254 -30.03 -4.25 1.30
C ALA A 254 -30.41 -5.27 0.20
N LYS A 255 -30.28 -4.89 -1.08
CA LYS A 255 -30.49 -5.82 -2.22
C LYS A 255 -29.64 -7.09 -2.10
N PHE A 256 -28.39 -6.96 -1.68
CA PHE A 256 -27.46 -8.08 -1.55
C PHE A 256 -27.80 -8.98 -0.35
N ASN A 257 -28.23 -8.40 0.77
CA ASN A 257 -28.81 -9.14 1.90
C ASN A 257 -30.06 -9.92 1.46
N ASP A 258 -30.94 -9.31 0.67
CA ASP A 258 -32.17 -9.93 0.18
C ASP A 258 -31.88 -11.05 -0.83
N HIS A 259 -30.88 -10.87 -1.71
CA HIS A 259 -30.36 -11.93 -2.58
C HIS A 259 -29.85 -13.14 -1.78
N LEU A 260 -29.24 -12.90 -0.62
CA LEU A 260 -28.80 -13.93 0.32
C LEU A 260 -29.89 -14.36 1.33
N GLY A 261 -31.15 -13.95 1.14
CA GLY A 261 -32.28 -14.36 1.98
C GLY A 261 -32.23 -13.88 3.43
N GLY A 262 -31.60 -12.73 3.71
CA GLY A 262 -31.44 -12.17 5.06
C GLY A 262 -30.17 -12.60 5.80
N LYS A 263 -29.37 -13.51 5.21
CA LYS A 263 -28.17 -14.10 5.83
C LYS A 263 -27.09 -13.08 6.21
N LEU A 264 -26.99 -11.93 5.52
CA LEU A 264 -26.00 -10.90 5.86
C LEU A 264 -26.36 -10.23 7.19
N LEU A 265 -27.63 -9.87 7.40
CA LEU A 265 -28.15 -9.36 8.67
C LEU A 265 -28.04 -10.39 9.80
N GLU A 266 -28.33 -11.66 9.51
CA GLU A 266 -28.16 -12.76 10.46
C GLU A 266 -26.70 -12.87 10.93
N LEU A 267 -25.73 -12.84 10.02
CA LEU A 267 -24.30 -12.89 10.34
C LEU A 267 -23.79 -11.65 11.08
N MET A 268 -24.39 -10.48 10.89
CA MET A 268 -24.11 -9.31 11.73
C MET A 268 -24.58 -9.53 13.18
N LYS A 269 -25.85 -9.92 13.35
CA LYS A 269 -26.49 -10.05 14.67
C LYS A 269 -25.92 -11.23 15.48
N THR A 270 -25.69 -12.38 14.84
CA THR A 270 -25.06 -13.55 15.48
C THR A 270 -23.57 -13.36 15.72
N GLY A 271 -22.87 -12.65 14.83
CA GLY A 271 -21.44 -12.40 14.88
C GLY A 271 -21.00 -11.20 15.73
N GLY A 272 -21.88 -10.64 16.57
CA GLY A 272 -21.57 -9.52 17.49
C GLY A 272 -21.04 -8.27 16.78
N CYS A 273 -21.58 -7.94 15.61
CA CYS A 273 -20.91 -7.07 14.64
C CYS A 273 -21.39 -5.60 14.66
N GLU A 274 -21.07 -4.86 15.73
CA GLU A 274 -21.18 -3.39 15.72
C GLU A 274 -20.18 -2.77 14.71
N LEU A 275 -20.67 -2.20 13.62
CA LEU A 275 -19.85 -1.51 12.60
C LEU A 275 -19.97 0.01 12.73
N LYS A 276 -19.08 0.58 13.55
CA LYS A 276 -18.92 2.03 13.74
C LYS A 276 -18.20 2.66 12.55
N LYS A 277 -18.33 3.99 12.38
CA LYS A 277 -17.64 4.76 11.31
C LYS A 277 -16.19 4.30 11.08
N GLY A 278 -15.84 4.04 9.81
CA GLY A 278 -14.50 3.67 9.36
C GLY A 278 -14.06 2.23 9.69
N HIS A 279 -14.85 1.46 10.42
CA HIS A 279 -14.57 0.05 10.74
C HIS A 279 -15.21 -0.90 9.72
N GLY A 280 -14.79 -2.16 9.68
CA GLY A 280 -15.36 -3.16 8.78
C GLY A 280 -15.04 -4.60 9.17
N LYS A 281 -15.81 -5.54 8.63
CA LYS A 281 -15.67 -6.99 8.85
C LYS A 281 -15.86 -7.75 7.54
N THR A 282 -15.04 -8.78 7.30
CA THR A 282 -15.16 -9.67 6.14
C THR A 282 -16.02 -10.88 6.44
N PHE A 283 -16.85 -11.26 5.46
CA PHE A 283 -17.69 -12.46 5.46
C PHE A 283 -17.37 -13.30 4.22
N ASN A 284 -16.71 -14.44 4.43
CA ASN A 284 -16.19 -15.30 3.36
C ASN A 284 -17.17 -16.43 3.01
N ASN A 285 -17.20 -16.84 1.73
CA ASN A 285 -18.09 -17.90 1.20
C ASN A 285 -19.59 -17.70 1.52
N ILE A 286 -20.06 -16.45 1.67
CA ILE A 286 -21.49 -16.20 1.89
C ILE A 286 -22.32 -16.26 0.61
N ASP A 287 -21.67 -16.01 -0.53
CA ASP A 287 -22.21 -15.91 -1.90
C ASP A 287 -21.42 -16.80 -2.89
N LYS A 288 -21.92 -16.96 -4.13
CA LYS A 288 -21.30 -17.73 -5.23
C LYS A 288 -20.39 -16.93 -6.15
N GLU A 289 -20.59 -15.62 -6.29
CA GLU A 289 -19.77 -14.74 -7.13
C GLU A 289 -18.66 -14.07 -6.31
N PHE A 290 -18.97 -13.63 -5.10
CA PHE A 290 -18.04 -12.95 -4.21
C PHE A 290 -17.44 -13.90 -3.17
N TRP A 291 -16.12 -14.08 -3.23
CA TRP A 291 -15.36 -14.89 -2.29
C TRP A 291 -15.42 -14.31 -0.87
N SER A 292 -15.31 -12.99 -0.76
CA SER A 292 -15.30 -12.24 0.49
C SER A 292 -16.10 -10.95 0.35
N VAL A 293 -17.00 -10.71 1.29
CA VAL A 293 -17.81 -9.48 1.36
C VAL A 293 -17.38 -8.68 2.58
N ALA A 294 -16.78 -7.52 2.36
CA ALA A 294 -16.39 -6.59 3.41
C ALA A 294 -17.54 -5.60 3.66
N LEU A 295 -18.24 -5.77 4.78
CA LEU A 295 -19.22 -4.80 5.24
C LEU A 295 -18.50 -3.71 6.05
N VAL A 296 -18.79 -2.44 5.77
CA VAL A 296 -18.08 -1.28 6.35
C VAL A 296 -19.05 -0.25 6.95
N GLY A 297 -18.70 0.24 8.14
CA GLY A 297 -19.48 1.23 8.88
C GLY A 297 -19.27 2.64 8.35
N LEU A 298 -20.34 3.29 7.92
CA LEU A 298 -20.36 4.67 7.42
C LEU A 298 -20.59 5.70 8.55
N GLY A 299 -20.92 5.26 9.76
CA GLY A 299 -21.40 6.13 10.83
C GLY A 299 -22.90 6.41 10.65
N ARG A 300 -23.37 7.59 11.07
CA ARG A 300 -24.78 7.98 10.94
C ARG A 300 -25.10 8.39 9.49
N GLU A 301 -26.34 8.13 9.05
CA GLU A 301 -26.79 8.45 7.68
C GLU A 301 -26.73 9.95 7.36
N LYS A 302 -27.03 10.81 8.35
CA LYS A 302 -27.21 12.27 8.18
C LYS A 302 -25.97 13.07 8.61
N LEU A 303 -24.80 12.64 8.16
CA LEU A 303 -23.57 13.44 8.21
C LEU A 303 -23.54 14.48 7.07
N GLY A 304 -22.66 15.48 7.18
CA GLY A 304 -22.53 16.56 6.20
C GLY A 304 -21.40 17.52 6.57
N TYR A 305 -21.49 18.78 6.17
CA TYR A 305 -20.49 19.79 6.51
C TYR A 305 -20.40 20.04 8.03
N CYS A 306 -19.24 19.76 8.61
CA CYS A 306 -18.90 20.06 10.00
C CYS A 306 -18.06 21.33 10.07
N GLU A 307 -18.62 22.41 10.64
CA GLU A 307 -17.93 23.70 10.73
C GLU A 307 -16.67 23.66 11.60
N MET A 308 -16.68 22.86 12.67
CA MET A 308 -15.56 22.71 13.60
C MET A 308 -14.35 22.02 12.95
N GLU A 309 -14.58 20.93 12.21
CA GLU A 309 -13.51 20.20 11.51
C GLU A 309 -13.17 20.82 10.15
N ALA A 310 -14.04 21.64 9.57
CA ALA A 310 -13.94 22.22 8.23
C ALA A 310 -13.78 21.16 7.12
N ILE A 311 -14.61 20.12 7.17
CA ILE A 311 -14.77 19.06 6.15
C ILE A 311 -16.25 18.72 5.97
N ASP A 312 -16.56 18.03 4.88
CA ASP A 312 -17.79 17.24 4.81
C ASP A 312 -17.56 15.84 5.40
N GLU A 313 -18.20 15.57 6.54
CA GLU A 313 -18.02 14.32 7.28
C GLU A 313 -18.66 13.11 6.60
N SER A 314 -19.63 13.31 5.69
CA SER A 314 -20.22 12.25 4.87
C SER A 314 -19.22 11.77 3.81
N LEU A 315 -18.62 12.71 3.08
CA LEU A 315 -17.59 12.45 2.07
C LEU A 315 -16.37 11.79 2.69
N GLU A 316 -15.95 12.22 3.88
CA GLU A 316 -14.81 11.62 4.58
C GLU A 316 -15.14 10.24 5.17
N ALA A 317 -16.34 10.03 5.72
CA ALA A 317 -16.77 8.72 6.20
C ALA A 317 -16.77 7.66 5.07
N VAL A 318 -17.21 8.04 3.87
CA VAL A 318 -17.16 7.16 2.70
C VAL A 318 -15.72 6.80 2.33
N ARG A 319 -14.78 7.76 2.31
CA ARG A 319 -13.36 7.48 2.08
C ARG A 319 -12.78 6.53 3.12
N GLU A 320 -13.10 6.76 4.40
CA GLU A 320 -12.60 5.95 5.51
C GLU A 320 -13.12 4.52 5.45
N ALA A 321 -14.42 4.34 5.20
CA ALA A 321 -15.07 3.04 5.06
C ALA A 321 -14.58 2.28 3.82
N ALA A 322 -14.54 2.93 2.66
CA ALA A 322 -14.03 2.36 1.41
C ALA A 322 -12.53 1.99 1.48
N GLY A 323 -11.73 2.80 2.17
CA GLY A 323 -10.32 2.51 2.44
C GLY A 323 -10.14 1.30 3.36
N SER A 324 -10.91 1.22 4.45
CA SER A 324 -10.89 0.08 5.38
C SER A 324 -11.37 -1.21 4.72
N GLY A 325 -12.49 -1.19 3.98
CA GLY A 325 -13.00 -2.34 3.23
C GLY A 325 -11.99 -2.87 2.21
N ALA A 326 -11.35 -1.96 1.46
CA ALA A 326 -10.32 -2.33 0.50
C ALA A 326 -9.07 -2.91 1.18
N GLN A 327 -8.68 -2.44 2.37
CA GLN A 327 -7.61 -3.05 3.15
C GLN A 327 -7.96 -4.43 3.71
N LEU A 328 -9.23 -4.67 4.06
CA LEU A 328 -9.69 -5.98 4.52
C LEU A 328 -9.63 -7.00 3.38
N LEU A 329 -10.25 -6.73 2.22
CA LEU A 329 -10.20 -7.61 1.05
C LEU A 329 -8.77 -7.85 0.53
N LYS A 330 -7.88 -6.85 0.68
CA LYS A 330 -6.42 -6.94 0.43
C LYS A 330 -5.65 -7.83 1.42
N LYS A 331 -6.22 -8.18 2.59
CA LYS A 331 -5.73 -9.24 3.49
C LYS A 331 -6.25 -10.62 3.09
N GLU A 332 -7.51 -10.70 2.65
CA GLU A 332 -8.19 -11.89 2.09
C GLU A 332 -7.61 -12.32 0.71
N CYS A 333 -6.54 -11.68 0.24
CA CYS A 333 -5.87 -11.94 -1.04
C CYS A 333 -6.78 -11.81 -2.29
N VAL A 334 -7.86 -11.04 -2.20
CA VAL A 334 -8.75 -10.69 -3.32
C VAL A 334 -7.99 -9.95 -4.41
N GLY A 335 -8.16 -10.39 -5.67
CA GLY A 335 -7.50 -9.77 -6.84
C GLY A 335 -8.32 -8.68 -7.53
N ARG A 336 -9.66 -8.72 -7.39
CA ARG A 336 -10.62 -7.80 -8.03
C ARG A 336 -11.66 -7.39 -6.99
N ILE A 337 -11.69 -6.11 -6.65
CA ILE A 337 -12.60 -5.54 -5.65
C ILE A 337 -13.70 -4.78 -6.37
N LEU A 338 -14.94 -5.23 -6.17
CA LEU A 338 -16.13 -4.47 -6.51
C LEU A 338 -16.57 -3.68 -5.27
N ILE A 339 -17.05 -2.46 -5.46
CA ILE A 339 -17.44 -1.55 -4.38
C ILE A 339 -18.68 -0.77 -4.82
N GLU A 340 -19.70 -0.70 -3.97
CA GLU A 340 -20.87 0.15 -4.22
C GLU A 340 -20.53 1.64 -4.12
N GLY A 341 -21.43 2.52 -4.57
CA GLY A 341 -21.24 3.96 -4.44
C GLY A 341 -21.11 4.48 -3.00
N LEU A 342 -21.64 3.76 -2.00
CA LEU A 342 -21.74 4.20 -0.60
C LEU A 342 -22.42 5.59 -0.46
N GLY A 343 -23.30 5.93 -1.39
CA GLY A 343 -23.90 7.27 -1.56
C GLY A 343 -23.01 8.31 -2.27
N HIS A 344 -21.69 8.09 -2.32
CA HIS A 344 -20.71 9.02 -2.89
C HIS A 344 -19.61 8.28 -3.69
N PRO A 345 -19.88 7.84 -4.95
CA PRO A 345 -18.99 6.96 -5.71
C PRO A 345 -17.57 7.51 -5.94
N GLU A 346 -17.43 8.83 -6.09
CA GLU A 346 -16.13 9.50 -6.20
C GLU A 346 -15.29 9.31 -4.93
N GLN A 347 -15.90 9.43 -3.76
CA GLN A 347 -15.24 9.27 -2.46
C GLN A 347 -14.94 7.79 -2.16
N ALA A 348 -15.81 6.87 -2.61
CA ALA A 348 -15.58 5.44 -2.50
C ALA A 348 -14.35 5.02 -3.32
N ALA A 349 -14.27 5.48 -4.58
CA ALA A 349 -13.08 5.31 -5.41
C ALA A 349 -11.82 5.95 -4.79
N GLU A 350 -11.91 7.20 -4.31
CA GLU A 350 -10.79 7.88 -3.65
C GLU A 350 -10.24 7.07 -2.46
N GLY A 351 -11.12 6.65 -1.55
CA GLY A 351 -10.75 5.92 -0.33
C GLY A 351 -10.10 4.57 -0.62
N SER A 352 -10.73 3.75 -1.48
CA SER A 352 -10.17 2.46 -1.84
C SER A 352 -8.85 2.57 -2.62
N ALA A 353 -8.73 3.44 -3.62
CA ALA A 353 -7.53 3.53 -4.46
C ALA A 353 -6.30 4.09 -3.70
N LEU A 354 -6.50 5.03 -2.77
CA LEU A 354 -5.43 5.52 -1.88
C LEU A 354 -4.96 4.41 -0.91
N ALA A 355 -5.88 3.59 -0.41
CA ALA A 355 -5.62 2.52 0.54
C ALA A 355 -4.99 1.25 -0.09
N LEU A 356 -5.31 0.97 -1.35
CA LEU A 356 -4.76 -0.17 -2.10
C LEU A 356 -3.31 0.06 -2.55
N TRP A 357 -2.88 1.30 -2.74
CA TRP A 357 -1.54 1.68 -3.19
C TRP A 357 -0.39 1.02 -2.39
N ARG A 358 0.75 0.84 -3.08
CA ARG A 358 2.02 0.34 -2.53
C ARG A 358 3.20 0.91 -3.33
N TYR A 359 4.12 1.61 -2.69
CA TYR A 359 5.49 1.69 -3.19
C TYR A 359 6.20 0.36 -2.96
N GLN A 360 6.72 -0.25 -4.02
CA GLN A 360 7.39 -1.56 -3.97
C GLN A 360 8.49 -1.75 -5.03
N GLU A 361 8.77 -0.73 -5.83
CA GLU A 361 9.71 -0.69 -6.94
C GLU A 361 11.12 -1.12 -6.51
N ASN A 362 11.55 -0.69 -5.32
CA ASN A 362 12.81 -1.07 -4.69
C ASN A 362 12.81 -2.44 -3.97
N ARG A 363 11.75 -3.24 -4.10
CA ARG A 363 11.78 -4.67 -3.70
C ARG A 363 12.12 -5.53 -4.92
N SER A 364 12.80 -6.65 -4.70
CA SER A 364 12.98 -7.70 -5.72
C SER A 364 11.62 -8.09 -6.31
N ARG A 365 11.49 -8.22 -7.64
CA ARG A 365 10.19 -8.44 -8.32
C ARG A 365 9.37 -9.62 -7.76
N GLN A 366 10.02 -10.71 -7.36
CA GLN A 366 9.39 -11.87 -6.70
C GLN A 366 8.68 -11.55 -5.36
N ASN A 367 9.05 -10.44 -4.71
CA ASN A 367 8.53 -9.97 -3.43
C ASN A 367 7.46 -8.87 -3.60
N TRP A 368 7.20 -8.42 -4.83
CA TRP A 368 6.08 -7.52 -5.12
C TRP A 368 4.77 -8.20 -4.74
N ARG A 369 3.79 -7.41 -4.28
CA ARG A 369 2.43 -7.88 -4.03
C ARG A 369 1.52 -7.26 -5.09
N PRO A 370 0.53 -8.00 -5.62
CA PRO A 370 -0.47 -7.40 -6.49
C PRO A 370 -1.21 -6.28 -5.76
N ILE A 371 -1.64 -5.28 -6.53
CA ILE A 371 -2.60 -4.27 -6.12
C ILE A 371 -3.93 -4.71 -6.77
N PRO A 372 -5.02 -4.92 -5.99
CA PRO A 372 -6.31 -5.33 -6.55
C PRO A 372 -6.86 -4.27 -7.50
N THR A 373 -7.61 -4.69 -8.53
CA THR A 373 -8.38 -3.76 -9.36
C THR A 373 -9.65 -3.29 -8.63
N LEU A 374 -10.17 -2.12 -9.00
CA LEU A 374 -11.37 -1.51 -8.43
C LEU A 374 -12.44 -1.29 -9.50
N GLU A 375 -13.69 -1.66 -9.18
CA GLU A 375 -14.86 -1.54 -10.07
C GLU A 375 -16.09 -1.12 -9.27
N LEU A 376 -16.97 -0.33 -9.87
CA LEU A 376 -18.24 0.10 -9.28
C LEU A 376 -19.28 -1.04 -9.31
N PHE A 377 -20.07 -1.17 -8.24
CA PHE A 377 -21.12 -2.19 -8.09
C PHE A 377 -22.50 -1.56 -7.87
N ASP A 378 -23.50 -2.00 -8.62
CA ASP A 378 -24.94 -1.70 -8.44
C ASP A 378 -25.32 -0.20 -8.33
N ASP A 379 -24.46 0.67 -8.86
CA ASP A 379 -24.62 2.12 -8.93
C ASP A 379 -24.47 2.59 -10.38
N SER A 380 -25.22 3.63 -10.75
CA SER A 380 -25.26 4.21 -12.09
C SER A 380 -24.21 5.31 -12.32
N ASP A 381 -23.69 5.96 -11.27
CA ASP A 381 -22.76 7.08 -11.42
C ASP A 381 -21.29 6.61 -11.55
N ALA A 382 -21.04 5.91 -12.65
CA ALA A 382 -19.71 5.46 -13.06
C ALA A 382 -18.76 6.62 -13.37
N GLU A 383 -19.27 7.79 -13.77
CA GLU A 383 -18.45 8.96 -14.07
C GLU A 383 -17.82 9.55 -12.81
N SER A 384 -18.59 9.72 -11.73
CA SER A 384 -18.06 10.11 -10.42
C SER A 384 -17.06 9.11 -9.88
N PHE A 385 -17.32 7.80 -10.02
CA PHE A 385 -16.35 6.77 -9.62
C PHE A 385 -15.02 6.89 -10.37
N GLN A 386 -15.05 7.05 -11.70
CA GLN A 386 -13.84 7.27 -12.50
C GLN A 386 -13.10 8.56 -12.13
N ARG A 387 -13.83 9.66 -11.90
CA ARG A 387 -13.25 10.93 -11.40
C ARG A 387 -12.53 10.75 -10.05
N GLY A 388 -13.07 9.92 -9.17
CA GLY A 388 -12.45 9.55 -7.90
C GLY A 388 -11.18 8.70 -8.07
N LEU A 389 -11.20 7.73 -8.99
CA LEU A 389 -10.00 6.96 -9.36
C LEU A 389 -8.90 7.88 -9.89
N PHE A 390 -9.19 8.76 -10.85
CA PHE A 390 -8.20 9.70 -11.39
C PHE A 390 -7.62 10.64 -10.32
N LYS A 391 -8.42 11.14 -9.38
CA LYS A 391 -7.95 11.95 -8.24
C LYS A 391 -7.00 11.16 -7.32
N ALA A 392 -7.33 9.91 -7.01
CA ALA A 392 -6.49 9.05 -6.18
C ALA A 392 -5.22 8.57 -6.90
N GLU A 393 -5.30 8.22 -8.19
CA GLU A 393 -4.13 7.88 -9.02
C GLU A 393 -3.17 9.06 -9.13
N SER A 394 -3.68 10.27 -9.28
CA SER A 394 -2.86 11.49 -9.33
C SER A 394 -2.17 11.75 -7.98
N GLN A 395 -2.88 11.66 -6.86
CA GLN A 395 -2.22 11.70 -5.55
C GLN A 395 -1.23 10.55 -5.37
N ASN A 396 -1.51 9.35 -5.89
CA ASN A 396 -0.61 8.20 -5.87
C ASN A 396 0.64 8.39 -6.75
N LEU A 397 0.59 9.20 -7.81
CA LEU A 397 1.77 9.68 -8.54
C LEU A 397 2.61 10.62 -7.67
N ALA A 398 2.00 11.62 -7.04
CA ALA A 398 2.71 12.50 -6.12
C ALA A 398 3.37 11.71 -4.95
N ARG A 399 2.71 10.65 -4.47
CA ARG A 399 3.28 9.67 -3.53
C ARG A 399 4.45 8.91 -4.13
N ARG A 400 4.33 8.36 -5.35
CA ARG A 400 5.39 7.60 -6.05
C ARG A 400 6.69 8.41 -6.19
N LEU A 401 6.57 9.65 -6.66
CA LEU A 401 7.71 10.55 -6.82
C LEU A 401 8.36 10.86 -5.47
N SER A 402 7.56 11.17 -4.43
CA SER A 402 8.06 11.59 -3.12
C SER A 402 8.60 10.45 -2.24
N ASP A 403 8.08 9.23 -2.41
CA ASP A 403 8.48 8.06 -1.60
C ASP A 403 9.75 7.39 -2.13
N THR A 404 10.11 7.65 -3.40
CA THR A 404 11.34 7.19 -4.07
C THR A 404 12.61 7.79 -3.43
N PRO A 405 13.66 6.99 -3.16
CA PRO A 405 14.96 7.49 -2.69
C PRO A 405 15.55 8.59 -3.57
N ALA A 406 16.14 9.64 -2.98
CA ALA A 406 16.71 10.77 -3.71
C ALA A 406 17.79 10.37 -4.72
N ASN A 407 18.63 9.38 -4.39
CA ASN A 407 19.65 8.81 -5.30
C ASN A 407 19.06 8.05 -6.50
N GLN A 408 17.73 7.98 -6.62
CA GLN A 408 16.99 7.49 -7.78
C GLN A 408 16.05 8.58 -8.34
N MET A 409 15.52 9.45 -7.49
CA MET A 409 14.73 10.63 -7.86
C MET A 409 15.59 11.91 -7.83
N THR A 410 16.69 11.91 -8.60
CA THR A 410 17.58 13.08 -8.73
C THR A 410 16.89 14.18 -9.56
N PRO A 411 17.41 15.42 -9.61
CA PRO A 411 16.76 16.52 -10.35
C PRO A 411 16.45 16.17 -11.80
N LEU A 412 17.38 15.52 -12.50
CA LEU A 412 17.23 15.07 -13.87
C LEU A 412 16.22 13.91 -14.01
N HIS A 413 16.22 12.94 -13.08
CA HIS A 413 15.25 11.85 -13.12
C HIS A 413 13.82 12.33 -12.82
N PHE A 414 13.64 13.28 -11.92
CA PHE A 414 12.33 13.90 -11.67
C PHE A 414 11.83 14.66 -12.91
N ALA A 415 12.71 15.38 -13.61
CA ALA A 415 12.38 16.01 -14.89
C ALA A 415 12.00 14.98 -15.96
N GLN A 416 12.73 13.86 -16.07
CA GLN A 416 12.40 12.78 -16.99
C GLN A 416 11.04 12.12 -16.64
N GLU A 417 10.75 11.90 -15.37
CA GLU A 417 9.44 11.38 -14.94
C GLU A 417 8.31 12.39 -15.23
N THR A 418 8.59 13.70 -15.16
CA THR A 418 7.64 14.74 -15.59
C THR A 418 7.31 14.63 -17.08
N VAL A 419 8.32 14.42 -17.93
CA VAL A 419 8.15 14.16 -19.37
C VAL A 419 7.36 12.86 -19.60
N ASN A 420 7.70 11.79 -18.88
CA ASN A 420 7.06 10.48 -19.00
C ASN A 420 5.56 10.51 -18.63
N GLU A 421 5.18 11.31 -17.63
CA GLU A 421 3.81 11.36 -17.08
C GLU A 421 2.91 12.39 -17.79
N LEU A 422 3.47 13.47 -18.36
CA LEU A 422 2.69 14.59 -18.90
C LEU A 422 2.66 14.66 -20.43
N CYS A 423 3.76 14.37 -21.12
CA CYS A 423 3.80 14.44 -22.60
C CYS A 423 2.80 13.48 -23.29
N PRO A 424 2.53 12.25 -22.78
CA PRO A 424 1.47 11.40 -23.33
C PRO A 424 0.05 11.98 -23.24
N CYS A 425 -0.18 12.96 -22.36
CA CYS A 425 -1.45 13.69 -22.24
C CYS A 425 -1.54 14.90 -23.19
N GLY A 426 -0.54 15.13 -24.05
CA GLY A 426 -0.47 16.31 -24.93
C GLY A 426 0.00 17.59 -24.23
N ILE A 427 0.44 17.50 -22.97
CA ILE A 427 1.02 18.62 -22.22
C ILE A 427 2.44 18.87 -22.73
N LYS A 428 2.81 20.13 -22.95
CA LYS A 428 4.18 20.49 -23.32
C LYS A 428 5.06 20.53 -22.07
N VAL A 429 6.19 19.84 -22.08
CA VAL A 429 7.22 19.91 -21.05
C VAL A 429 8.54 20.35 -21.68
N MET A 430 9.24 21.27 -21.04
CA MET A 430 10.61 21.68 -21.40
C MET A 430 11.50 21.50 -20.18
N VAL A 431 12.71 20.95 -20.38
CA VAL A 431 13.70 20.78 -19.33
C VAL A 431 14.89 21.66 -19.66
N HIS A 432 15.26 22.53 -18.73
CA HIS A 432 16.37 23.47 -18.86
C HIS A 432 17.52 23.06 -17.94
N ASP A 433 18.73 23.11 -18.50
CA ASP A 433 19.97 22.76 -17.82
C ASP A 433 20.56 23.93 -17.02
N LYS A 434 21.66 23.65 -16.32
CA LYS A 434 22.42 24.63 -15.54
C LYS A 434 22.86 25.84 -16.38
N ASP A 435 23.24 25.65 -17.63
CA ASP A 435 23.76 26.71 -18.50
C ASP A 435 22.64 27.69 -18.87
N TRP A 436 21.43 27.19 -19.14
CA TRP A 436 20.24 28.03 -19.28
C TRP A 436 19.95 28.82 -18.00
N VAL A 437 20.04 28.18 -16.82
CA VAL A 437 19.78 28.82 -15.52
C VAL A 437 20.79 29.94 -15.22
N GLU A 438 22.07 29.75 -15.57
CA GLU A 438 23.12 30.78 -15.49
C GLU A 438 22.87 31.93 -16.47
N ASN A 439 22.46 31.64 -17.71
CA ASN A 439 22.06 32.66 -18.69
C ASN A 439 20.82 33.46 -18.24
N LYS A 440 19.88 32.84 -17.52
CA LYS A 440 18.73 33.51 -16.88
C LYS A 440 19.10 34.24 -15.58
N LYS A 441 20.32 34.10 -15.06
CA LYS A 441 20.84 34.74 -13.83
C LYS A 441 20.02 34.41 -12.56
N MET A 442 19.56 33.17 -12.42
CA MET A 442 18.85 32.69 -11.23
C MET A 442 19.83 32.39 -10.07
N ASN A 443 20.48 33.43 -9.55
CA ASN A 443 21.62 33.26 -8.63
C ASN A 443 21.21 32.74 -7.24
N ALA A 444 19.95 32.93 -6.81
CA ALA A 444 19.46 32.41 -5.54
C ALA A 444 19.22 30.90 -5.63
N PHE A 445 18.66 30.43 -6.75
CA PHE A 445 18.55 29.00 -7.06
C PHE A 445 19.93 28.33 -7.22
N LEU A 446 20.81 28.90 -8.06
CA LEU A 446 22.16 28.36 -8.29
C LEU A 446 23.01 28.28 -7.01
N THR A 447 22.80 29.20 -6.06
CA THR A 447 23.53 29.21 -4.78
C THR A 447 23.10 28.10 -3.82
N VAL A 448 21.87 27.57 -3.95
CA VAL A 448 21.49 26.30 -3.30
C VAL A 448 22.16 25.14 -4.03
N ALA A 449 21.92 25.04 -5.34
CA ALA A 449 22.32 23.88 -6.15
C ALA A 449 23.83 23.57 -6.11
N ARG A 450 24.69 24.59 -6.09
CA ARG A 450 26.16 24.44 -6.05
C ARG A 450 26.70 23.69 -4.82
N GLY A 451 25.86 23.35 -3.85
CA GLY A 451 26.22 22.50 -2.71
C GLY A 451 26.37 21.01 -3.05
N SER A 452 25.67 20.51 -4.08
CA SER A 452 25.75 19.10 -4.52
C SER A 452 26.56 18.93 -5.80
N CYS A 453 26.89 17.67 -6.11
CA CYS A 453 27.43 17.24 -7.40
C CYS A 453 26.32 17.01 -8.45
N GLU A 454 25.07 16.77 -8.03
CA GLU A 454 23.97 16.55 -8.97
C GLU A 454 23.58 17.86 -9.69
N PRO A 455 23.42 17.83 -11.03
CA PRO A 455 23.17 19.04 -11.80
C PRO A 455 21.76 19.61 -11.53
N PRO A 456 21.61 20.92 -11.31
CA PRO A 456 20.30 21.55 -11.24
C PRO A 456 19.62 21.56 -12.60
N VAL A 457 18.29 21.46 -12.59
CA VAL A 457 17.43 21.67 -13.77
C VAL A 457 16.24 22.55 -13.41
N VAL A 458 15.65 23.23 -14.40
CA VAL A 458 14.32 23.86 -14.28
C VAL A 458 13.40 23.19 -15.28
N VAL A 459 12.23 22.75 -14.82
CA VAL A 459 11.18 22.22 -15.70
C VAL A 459 10.11 23.27 -15.90
N GLU A 460 9.81 23.58 -17.16
CA GLU A 460 8.65 24.38 -17.58
C GLU A 460 7.57 23.45 -18.13
N ILE A 461 6.31 23.66 -17.75
CA ILE A 461 5.17 22.83 -18.14
C ILE A 461 4.04 23.73 -18.64
N SER A 462 3.56 23.53 -19.86
CA SER A 462 2.45 24.30 -20.45
C SER A 462 1.27 23.38 -20.80
N TYR A 463 0.13 23.60 -20.14
CA TYR A 463 -1.16 22.95 -20.42
C TYR A 463 -2.16 23.99 -20.93
N CYS A 464 -2.62 23.82 -22.17
CA CYS A 464 -3.54 24.73 -22.84
C CYS A 464 -4.96 24.14 -22.88
N GLY A 465 -5.69 24.20 -21.76
CA GLY A 465 -7.09 23.75 -21.70
C GLY A 465 -8.11 24.78 -22.21
N ALA A 466 -7.71 26.04 -22.42
CA ALA A 466 -8.61 27.14 -22.81
C ALA A 466 -8.10 27.91 -24.05
N HIS A 467 -8.78 29.01 -24.39
CA HIS A 467 -8.35 29.89 -25.48
C HIS A 467 -6.96 30.47 -25.21
N GLN A 468 -6.11 30.59 -26.22
CA GLN A 468 -4.70 30.94 -26.05
C GLN A 468 -4.48 32.32 -25.37
N ASP A 469 -5.37 33.29 -25.62
CA ASP A 469 -5.32 34.62 -25.00
C ASP A 469 -5.72 34.63 -23.50
N GLN A 470 -6.29 33.55 -22.98
CA GLN A 470 -6.67 33.48 -21.56
C GLN A 470 -5.41 33.36 -20.70
N LYS A 471 -5.10 34.43 -19.96
CA LYS A 471 -4.01 34.49 -18.98
C LYS A 471 -3.98 33.22 -18.10
N PRO A 472 -2.84 32.52 -18.03
CA PRO A 472 -2.75 31.25 -17.32
C PRO A 472 -2.80 31.41 -15.81
N ILE A 473 -3.06 30.30 -15.13
CA ILE A 473 -2.63 30.11 -13.74
C ILE A 473 -1.17 29.67 -13.79
N LEU A 474 -0.28 30.42 -13.13
CA LEU A 474 1.11 30.01 -12.93
C LEU A 474 1.19 29.12 -11.69
N MET A 475 1.77 27.93 -11.76
CA MET A 475 2.06 27.09 -10.59
C MET A 475 3.58 26.99 -10.35
N VAL A 476 4.05 27.07 -9.10
CA VAL A 476 5.49 27.00 -8.80
C VAL A 476 5.78 26.01 -7.68
N GLY A 477 6.61 25.00 -7.97
CA GLY A 477 6.87 23.89 -7.06
C GLY A 477 8.26 23.91 -6.46
N LYS A 478 8.37 23.78 -5.12
CA LYS A 478 9.65 23.43 -4.48
C LYS A 478 10.06 22.03 -4.96
N GLY A 479 11.23 21.93 -5.59
CA GLY A 479 11.80 20.70 -6.14
C GLY A 479 13.12 20.29 -5.49
N ILE A 480 13.27 20.39 -4.17
CA ILE A 480 14.48 19.90 -3.51
C ILE A 480 14.43 18.37 -3.43
N THR A 481 15.25 17.67 -4.21
CA THR A 481 15.23 16.19 -4.29
C THR A 481 15.86 15.52 -3.08
N PHE A 482 16.79 16.21 -2.42
CA PHE A 482 17.23 15.88 -1.06
C PHE A 482 17.66 17.13 -0.32
N ASP A 483 17.23 17.26 0.94
CA ASP A 483 17.56 18.37 1.80
C ASP A 483 18.29 17.90 3.07
N SER A 484 19.61 18.14 3.12
CA SER A 484 20.41 17.94 4.34
C SER A 484 20.42 19.17 5.26
N GLY A 485 19.86 20.29 4.82
CA GLY A 485 20.06 21.62 5.44
C GLY A 485 21.35 22.33 5.02
N GLY A 486 22.15 21.75 4.12
CA GLY A 486 23.47 22.28 3.78
C GLY A 486 24.41 22.33 4.99
N LEU A 487 25.03 23.49 5.24
CA LEU A 487 25.93 23.69 6.39
C LEU A 487 25.19 23.88 7.72
N CYS A 488 23.94 24.35 7.70
CA CYS A 488 22.97 24.27 8.80
C CYS A 488 22.37 22.85 8.90
N LEU A 489 23.25 21.86 8.99
CA LEU A 489 22.93 20.44 8.85
C LEU A 489 21.78 20.00 9.78
N LYS A 490 20.76 19.36 9.18
CA LYS A 490 19.64 18.75 9.92
C LYS A 490 20.13 17.64 10.86
N LYS A 491 19.31 17.32 11.87
CA LYS A 491 19.52 16.13 12.72
C LYS A 491 19.45 14.86 11.88
N CYS A 492 20.31 13.89 12.17
CA CYS A 492 20.34 12.60 11.47
C CYS A 492 19.05 11.77 11.65
N ASP A 493 18.42 11.88 12.82
CA ASP A 493 17.15 11.19 13.09
C ASP A 493 16.03 11.73 12.19
N GLY A 494 15.29 10.82 11.56
CA GLY A 494 14.28 11.13 10.55
C GLY A 494 14.80 11.78 9.26
N MET A 495 16.11 11.97 9.06
CA MET A 495 16.68 12.67 7.89
C MET A 495 16.26 12.02 6.55
N ASP A 496 16.03 10.70 6.53
CA ASP A 496 15.60 9.96 5.33
C ASP A 496 14.32 10.53 4.69
N ARG A 497 13.47 11.22 5.45
CA ARG A 497 12.20 11.77 4.97
C ARG A 497 12.38 12.95 4.01
N TYR A 498 13.52 13.64 4.07
CA TYR A 498 13.78 14.84 3.26
C TYR A 498 14.07 14.54 1.77
N ARG A 499 14.01 13.27 1.36
CA ARG A 499 13.80 12.90 -0.06
C ARG A 499 12.45 13.38 -0.64
N ALA A 500 11.47 13.66 0.23
CA ALA A 500 10.16 14.18 -0.14
C ALA A 500 10.07 15.71 -0.12
N ASP A 501 11.20 16.43 -0.01
CA ASP A 501 11.22 17.90 0.02
C ASP A 501 10.92 18.55 -1.35
N MET A 502 10.68 17.70 -2.36
CA MET A 502 10.14 17.96 -3.68
C MET A 502 8.62 17.66 -3.80
N VAL A 503 7.92 17.33 -2.70
CA VAL A 503 6.49 16.95 -2.73
C VAL A 503 5.59 18.06 -3.29
N GLY A 504 5.98 19.34 -3.14
CA GLY A 504 5.26 20.47 -3.74
C GLY A 504 5.29 20.42 -5.28
N ALA A 505 6.44 20.14 -5.87
CA ALA A 505 6.58 19.87 -7.30
C ALA A 505 5.77 18.64 -7.74
N ALA A 506 5.87 17.54 -6.99
CA ALA A 506 5.15 16.30 -7.30
C ALA A 506 3.62 16.47 -7.29
N ALA A 507 3.09 17.26 -6.36
CA ALA A 507 1.67 17.57 -6.28
C ALA A 507 1.18 18.46 -7.43
N ILE A 508 2.02 19.36 -7.95
CA ILE A 508 1.71 20.19 -9.13
C ILE A 508 1.64 19.33 -10.39
N ILE A 509 2.64 18.46 -10.65
CA ILE A 509 2.64 17.53 -11.79
C ILE A 509 1.38 16.67 -11.78
N ALA A 510 1.05 16.08 -10.63
CA ALA A 510 -0.15 15.29 -10.46
C ALA A 510 -1.45 16.10 -10.68
N ALA A 511 -1.51 17.35 -10.22
CA ALA A 511 -2.65 18.22 -10.45
C ALA A 511 -2.82 18.60 -11.93
N ILE A 512 -1.72 18.82 -12.67
CA ILE A 512 -1.76 19.11 -14.12
C ILE A 512 -2.14 17.85 -14.91
N ARG A 513 -1.60 16.66 -14.57
CA ARG A 513 -2.02 15.38 -15.18
C ARG A 513 -3.53 15.16 -15.02
N ALA A 514 -4.07 15.40 -13.83
CA ALA A 514 -5.50 15.33 -13.56
C ALA A 514 -6.31 16.42 -14.30
N ALA A 515 -5.81 17.66 -14.37
CA ALA A 515 -6.47 18.74 -15.11
C ALA A 515 -6.62 18.39 -16.60
N SER A 516 -5.59 17.80 -17.19
CA SER A 516 -5.62 17.29 -18.57
C SER A 516 -6.56 16.09 -18.73
N ALA A 517 -6.55 15.13 -17.80
CA ALA A 517 -7.43 13.97 -17.85
C ALA A 517 -8.93 14.35 -17.70
N LEU A 518 -9.21 15.39 -16.93
CA LEU A 518 -10.55 15.97 -16.75
C LEU A 518 -10.91 17.03 -17.81
N SER A 519 -10.03 17.27 -18.80
CA SER A 519 -10.20 18.30 -19.85
C SER A 519 -10.62 19.67 -19.33
N LEU A 520 -10.01 20.14 -18.23
CA LEU A 520 -10.44 21.38 -17.56
C LEU A 520 -10.21 22.62 -18.45
N PRO A 521 -11.22 23.49 -18.67
CA PRO A 521 -11.10 24.66 -19.53
C PRO A 521 -10.30 25.80 -18.85
N VAL A 522 -8.99 25.60 -18.71
CA VAL A 522 -8.06 26.56 -18.10
C VAL A 522 -6.63 26.38 -18.66
N ASN A 523 -5.94 27.49 -18.89
CA ASN A 523 -4.50 27.46 -19.19
C ASN A 523 -3.70 27.41 -17.89
N ILE A 524 -2.73 26.50 -17.82
CA ILE A 524 -1.83 26.33 -16.67
C ILE A 524 -0.40 26.32 -17.20
N GLU A 525 0.43 27.18 -16.63
CA GLU A 525 1.89 27.19 -16.82
C GLU A 525 2.53 26.82 -15.49
N ALA A 526 3.59 26.03 -15.47
CA ALA A 526 4.27 25.69 -14.22
C ALA A 526 5.79 25.70 -14.33
N ILE A 527 6.44 26.21 -13.27
CA ILE A 527 7.91 26.32 -13.16
C ILE A 527 8.36 25.51 -11.95
N ILE A 528 9.28 24.58 -12.16
CA ILE A 528 9.79 23.69 -11.12
C ILE A 528 11.33 23.74 -11.10
N PRO A 529 11.96 24.56 -10.23
CA PRO A 529 13.39 24.50 -9.97
C PRO A 529 13.73 23.24 -9.15
N LEU A 530 14.69 22.45 -9.64
CA LEU A 530 15.09 21.16 -9.06
C LEU A 530 16.59 21.12 -8.78
N CYS A 531 16.96 20.82 -7.53
CA CYS A 531 18.33 20.58 -7.08
C CYS A 531 18.36 19.81 -5.75
N GLU A 532 19.54 19.52 -5.22
CA GLU A 532 19.73 19.09 -3.83
C GLU A 532 20.29 20.23 -2.97
N ASN A 533 20.09 20.17 -1.66
CA ASN A 533 20.71 21.06 -0.67
C ASN A 533 21.68 20.24 0.21
N MET A 534 22.97 20.31 -0.13
CA MET A 534 24.02 19.42 0.40
C MET A 534 25.22 20.17 1.00
N PRO A 535 25.98 19.54 1.93
CA PRO A 535 27.16 20.11 2.55
C PRO A 535 28.43 19.71 1.78
N SER A 536 29.14 20.69 1.23
CA SER A 536 30.40 20.50 0.53
C SER A 536 31.28 21.74 0.65
N GLY A 537 32.50 21.69 0.08
CA GLY A 537 33.37 22.87 -0.03
C GLY A 537 32.81 23.99 -0.92
N MET A 538 31.70 23.76 -1.64
CA MET A 538 31.09 24.71 -2.57
C MET A 538 29.73 25.27 -2.10
N SER A 539 29.15 24.75 -1.02
CA SER A 539 27.83 25.15 -0.52
C SER A 539 27.66 26.65 -0.27
N MET A 540 26.41 27.11 -0.19
CA MET A 540 26.09 28.37 0.47
C MET A 540 26.55 28.38 1.93
N LYS A 541 26.99 29.56 2.40
CA LYS A 541 27.47 29.77 3.77
C LYS A 541 26.59 30.78 4.50
N CYS A 542 26.44 30.62 5.81
CA CYS A 542 25.81 31.65 6.63
C CYS A 542 26.63 32.95 6.57
N GLY A 543 26.02 34.03 6.09
CA GLY A 543 26.66 35.29 5.77
C GLY A 543 26.85 35.56 4.27
N ASP A 544 26.66 34.57 3.39
CA ASP A 544 26.63 34.81 1.94
C ASP A 544 25.45 35.74 1.58
N VAL A 545 25.69 36.65 0.63
CA VAL A 545 24.65 37.51 0.05
C VAL A 545 24.57 37.24 -1.45
N VAL A 546 23.36 37.07 -1.98
CA VAL A 546 23.08 36.77 -3.39
C VAL A 546 22.06 37.73 -3.98
N MET A 547 22.08 37.93 -5.29
CA MET A 547 21.08 38.74 -5.99
C MET A 547 20.00 37.84 -6.58
N GLY A 548 18.77 37.97 -6.06
CA GLY A 548 17.60 37.33 -6.67
C GLY A 548 17.25 37.98 -8.02
N LEU A 549 16.47 37.28 -8.84
CA LEU A 549 16.19 37.68 -10.23
C LEU A 549 15.49 39.05 -10.38
N ASN A 550 14.78 39.52 -9.35
CA ASN A 550 14.19 40.87 -9.31
C ASN A 550 15.15 41.98 -8.85
N GLY A 551 16.44 41.67 -8.68
CA GLY A 551 17.46 42.62 -8.25
C GLY A 551 17.52 42.89 -6.74
N LYS A 552 16.75 42.18 -5.91
CA LYS A 552 16.88 42.28 -4.44
C LYS A 552 18.07 41.47 -3.93
N SER A 553 18.80 42.05 -2.98
CA SER A 553 19.88 41.38 -2.26
C SER A 553 19.34 40.53 -1.12
N ILE A 554 19.69 39.23 -1.14
CA ILE A 554 19.24 38.22 -0.19
C ILE A 554 20.41 37.80 0.68
N MET A 555 20.34 38.01 2.00
CA MET A 555 21.32 37.42 2.92
C MET A 555 20.86 36.05 3.40
N ILE A 556 21.75 35.07 3.23
CA ILE A 556 21.61 33.70 3.68
C ILE A 556 22.16 33.62 5.10
N THR A 557 21.29 33.50 6.11
CA THR A 557 21.71 33.30 7.52
C THR A 557 21.33 31.93 8.08
N ASP A 558 20.67 31.11 7.25
CA ASP A 558 20.31 29.73 7.54
C ASP A 558 20.23 28.96 6.22
N THR A 559 21.05 27.92 6.04
CA THR A 559 21.05 27.12 4.81
C THR A 559 19.98 26.01 4.81
N ASP A 560 19.24 25.86 5.91
CA ASP A 560 18.01 25.05 6.07
C ASP A 560 16.75 25.83 5.64
N ASN A 561 16.95 26.95 4.93
CA ASN A 561 15.91 27.82 4.37
C ASN A 561 16.20 28.08 2.89
N GLU A 562 16.51 27.00 2.18
CA GLU A 562 16.84 26.89 0.76
C GLU A 562 15.62 27.02 -0.17
N GLY A 563 14.47 26.45 0.20
CA GLY A 563 13.31 26.33 -0.68
C GLY A 563 12.73 27.67 -1.08
N ARG A 564 12.81 28.66 -0.19
CA ARG A 564 12.42 30.04 -0.49
C ARG A 564 13.41 30.75 -1.43
N LEU A 565 14.68 30.34 -1.46
CA LEU A 565 15.69 30.86 -2.39
C LEU A 565 15.43 30.34 -3.81
N ILE A 566 15.15 29.04 -3.96
CA ILE A 566 14.85 28.47 -5.29
C ILE A 566 13.51 28.98 -5.84
N LEU A 567 12.51 29.15 -4.97
CA LEU A 567 11.20 29.69 -5.35
C LEU A 567 11.27 31.17 -5.74
N ALA A 568 12.13 31.99 -5.11
CA ALA A 568 12.25 33.42 -5.40
C ALA A 568 12.56 33.70 -6.87
N ASP A 569 13.56 33.02 -7.45
CA ASP A 569 13.92 33.21 -8.86
C ASP A 569 12.86 32.61 -9.79
N ALA A 570 12.29 31.44 -9.46
CA ALA A 570 11.26 30.78 -10.26
C ALA A 570 9.93 31.58 -10.33
N LEU A 571 9.53 32.21 -9.22
CA LEU A 571 8.37 33.10 -9.16
C LEU A 571 8.56 34.33 -10.02
N VAL A 572 9.69 35.04 -9.88
CA VAL A 572 10.00 36.23 -10.70
C VAL A 572 10.08 35.85 -12.18
N TYR A 573 10.68 34.71 -12.50
CA TYR A 573 10.77 34.23 -13.87
C TYR A 573 9.39 33.95 -14.48
N GLY A 574 8.55 33.15 -13.82
CA GLY A 574 7.23 32.79 -14.33
C GLY A 574 6.29 33.99 -14.48
N GLN A 575 6.36 34.97 -13.56
CA GLN A 575 5.62 36.23 -13.66
C GLN A 575 6.00 37.05 -14.91
N ASN A 576 7.30 37.16 -15.18
CA ASN A 576 7.83 37.89 -16.33
C ASN A 576 7.60 37.16 -17.67
N ALA A 577 7.59 35.83 -17.68
CA ALA A 577 7.41 35.05 -18.90
C ALA A 577 5.93 34.88 -19.32
N TYR A 578 5.00 34.75 -18.35
CA TYR A 578 3.62 34.31 -18.63
C TYR A 578 2.52 35.29 -18.19
N HIS A 579 2.87 36.37 -17.48
CA HIS A 579 1.94 37.43 -17.01
C HIS A 579 0.59 36.91 -16.46
N PRO A 580 0.62 35.93 -15.52
CA PRO A 580 -0.53 35.11 -15.14
C PRO A 580 -1.68 35.90 -14.50
N ARG A 581 -2.87 35.28 -14.44
CA ARG A 581 -4.02 35.82 -13.69
C ARG A 581 -3.98 35.48 -12.20
N LEU A 582 -3.22 34.44 -11.84
CA LEU A 582 -3.15 33.84 -10.50
C LEU A 582 -1.83 33.07 -10.40
N ILE A 583 -1.12 33.19 -9.28
CA ILE A 583 0.13 32.45 -9.00
C ILE A 583 -0.13 31.48 -7.86
N ILE A 584 0.07 30.18 -8.06
CA ILE A 584 -0.10 29.09 -7.09
C ILE A 584 1.27 28.43 -6.82
N ASP A 585 2.00 28.95 -5.84
CA ASP A 585 3.07 28.19 -5.19
C ASP A 585 2.54 27.43 -3.95
N VAL A 586 3.44 26.79 -3.21
CA VAL A 586 3.13 25.77 -2.20
C VAL A 586 3.80 26.07 -0.83
N ALA A 587 3.47 27.20 -0.13
CA ALA A 587 3.59 27.36 1.36
C ALA A 587 2.58 28.14 2.35
N SER A 588 1.34 28.66 2.06
CA SER A 588 0.09 28.87 2.92
C SER A 588 -1.03 29.89 2.43
N LEU A 589 -2.36 29.66 2.64
CA LEU A 589 -3.45 30.19 1.72
C LEU A 589 -4.73 30.96 2.23
N THR A 590 -5.53 31.47 1.27
CA THR A 590 -6.79 32.27 1.22
C THR A 590 -8.12 31.45 1.17
N PRO A 591 -9.33 32.08 1.19
CA PRO A 591 -10.61 31.38 1.39
C PRO A 591 -11.11 30.43 0.30
N GLY A 592 -10.84 30.68 -0.99
CA GLY A 592 -11.41 29.85 -2.08
C GLY A 592 -11.00 28.38 -1.97
N VAL A 593 -9.76 28.13 -1.56
CA VAL A 593 -9.24 26.79 -1.33
C VAL A 593 -9.81 26.11 -0.09
N ARG A 594 -10.34 26.85 0.90
CA ARG A 594 -11.05 26.21 2.03
C ARG A 594 -12.16 25.30 1.51
N LYS A 595 -12.90 25.73 0.49
CA LYS A 595 -13.96 24.93 -0.16
C LYS A 595 -13.42 23.69 -0.89
N ALA A 596 -12.26 23.79 -1.54
CA ALA A 596 -11.60 22.64 -2.17
C ALA A 596 -11.08 21.62 -1.12
N GLY A 597 -10.56 22.09 0.02
CA GLY A 597 -10.16 21.25 1.15
C GLY A 597 -11.34 20.56 1.86
N VAL A 598 -12.47 21.26 2.00
CA VAL A 598 -13.71 20.72 2.59
C VAL A 598 -14.22 19.50 1.82
N ILE A 599 -14.33 19.61 0.49
CA ILE A 599 -14.87 18.57 -0.38
C ILE A 599 -13.94 17.34 -0.47
N THR A 600 -12.63 17.56 -0.40
CA THR A 600 -11.62 16.50 -0.55
C THR A 600 -11.22 15.85 0.78
N GLY A 601 -11.54 16.43 1.92
CA GLY A 601 -10.97 16.06 3.22
C GLY A 601 -9.50 16.47 3.39
N ASP A 602 -8.84 16.92 2.34
CA ASP A 602 -7.43 17.29 2.32
C ASP A 602 -7.29 18.77 2.75
N ARG A 603 -7.53 18.94 4.06
CA ARG A 603 -7.73 20.22 4.74
C ARG A 603 -6.61 21.23 4.56
N VAL A 604 -7.01 22.49 4.59
CA VAL A 604 -6.16 23.68 4.48
C VAL A 604 -6.50 24.70 5.57
N TRP A 605 -5.50 25.41 6.08
CA TRP A 605 -5.68 26.44 7.09
C TRP A 605 -5.00 27.75 6.69
N ARG A 606 -5.65 28.88 6.96
CA ARG A 606 -5.13 30.21 6.58
C ARG A 606 -4.18 30.72 7.65
N LEU A 607 -2.94 31.00 7.24
CA LEU A 607 -1.94 31.67 8.09
C LEU A 607 -1.85 33.18 7.78
N PRO A 608 -1.42 34.00 8.76
CA PRO A 608 -1.42 35.46 8.64
C PRO A 608 -0.21 36.02 7.85
N LEU A 609 -0.44 36.39 6.59
CA LEU A 609 0.49 37.20 5.79
C LEU A 609 0.39 38.70 6.18
N TRP A 610 0.97 39.07 7.32
CA TRP A 610 0.95 40.44 7.85
C TRP A 610 2.25 41.20 7.58
N LYS A 611 2.15 42.53 7.41
CA LYS A 611 3.30 43.47 7.36
C LYS A 611 4.22 43.39 8.59
N TYR A 612 3.79 42.75 9.69
CA TYR A 612 4.62 42.37 10.83
C TYR A 612 5.71 41.36 10.45
N PHE A 613 5.37 40.33 9.68
CA PHE A 613 6.32 39.31 9.21
C PHE A 613 7.20 39.85 8.07
N THR A 614 6.66 40.69 7.17
CA THR A 614 7.47 41.42 6.17
C THR A 614 8.59 42.21 6.85
N LYS A 615 8.27 42.96 7.90
CA LYS A 615 9.25 43.70 8.73
C LYS A 615 10.26 42.80 9.45
N LYS A 616 10.05 41.48 9.57
CA LYS A 616 11.03 40.52 10.11
C LYS A 616 12.01 39.99 9.08
N VAL A 617 11.72 40.13 7.78
CA VAL A 617 12.62 39.75 6.68
C VAL A 617 13.30 40.94 6.00
N THR A 618 12.72 42.14 6.06
CA THR A 618 13.27 43.34 5.38
C THR A 618 13.95 44.39 6.28
N ARG A 619 13.86 44.32 7.62
CA ARG A 619 14.46 45.33 8.51
C ARG A 619 15.93 45.09 8.82
N PHE A 620 16.74 45.05 7.78
CA PHE A 620 18.20 44.91 7.86
C PHE A 620 18.90 46.16 7.29
N ARG A 621 20.22 46.29 7.53
CA ARG A 621 21.01 47.47 7.11
C ARG A 621 21.97 47.20 5.95
N SER A 622 22.16 45.94 5.56
CA SER A 622 23.21 45.50 4.63
C SER A 622 22.69 44.65 3.46
N HIS A 623 21.38 44.43 3.40
CA HIS A 623 20.69 43.60 2.42
C HIS A 623 19.18 43.90 2.47
N ASP A 624 18.46 43.62 1.38
CA ASP A 624 17.04 43.93 1.24
C ASP A 624 16.14 42.89 1.93
N VAL A 625 16.50 41.60 1.84
CA VAL A 625 15.70 40.48 2.38
C VAL A 625 16.59 39.44 3.05
N ASN A 626 16.19 38.95 4.22
CA ASN A 626 16.91 37.89 4.96
C ASN A 626 16.17 36.55 4.87
N ASN A 627 16.87 35.48 4.49
CA ASN A 627 16.22 34.18 4.25
C ASN A 627 15.72 33.49 5.54
N LYS A 628 16.27 33.81 6.72
CA LYS A 628 15.81 33.27 8.01
C LYS A 628 14.78 34.18 8.67
N GLY A 629 15.01 35.49 8.61
CA GLY A 629 14.23 36.51 9.31
C GLY A 629 14.41 36.49 10.83
N LEU A 630 13.57 37.25 11.56
CA LEU A 630 13.71 37.49 13.00
C LEU A 630 12.59 36.86 13.86
N GLY A 631 12.98 36.02 14.82
CA GLY A 631 12.10 35.47 15.86
C GLY A 631 11.08 34.43 15.35
N HIS A 632 10.04 34.18 16.14
CA HIS A 632 9.10 33.07 15.90
C HIS A 632 8.09 33.31 14.76
N GLY A 633 7.53 32.20 14.24
CA GLY A 633 6.51 32.19 13.17
C GLY A 633 7.05 31.77 11.81
N SER A 634 7.80 30.65 11.74
CA SER A 634 8.57 30.21 10.57
C SER A 634 7.81 30.24 9.24
N SER A 635 6.66 29.58 9.11
CA SER A 635 5.88 29.57 7.86
C SER A 635 5.37 30.97 7.47
N CYS A 636 4.97 31.80 8.44
CA CYS A 636 4.55 33.18 8.18
C CYS A 636 5.72 34.08 7.76
N ILE A 637 6.93 33.80 8.25
CA ILE A 637 8.18 34.44 7.83
C ILE A 637 8.62 33.95 6.44
N GLY A 638 8.38 32.67 6.10
CA GLY A 638 8.57 32.10 4.77
C GLY A 638 7.67 32.75 3.71
N ALA A 639 6.37 32.81 4.01
CA ALA A 639 5.40 33.53 3.17
C ALA A 639 5.76 35.01 3.02
N ALA A 640 6.16 35.68 4.10
CA ALA A 640 6.57 37.08 4.04
C ALA A 640 7.89 37.31 3.29
N PHE A 641 8.80 36.32 3.23
CA PHE A 641 9.97 36.36 2.36
C PHE A 641 9.54 36.25 0.89
N LEU A 642 8.69 35.28 0.54
CA LEU A 642 8.30 35.04 -0.84
C LEU A 642 7.43 36.17 -1.42
N ASN A 643 6.64 36.84 -0.59
CA ASN A 643 5.93 38.08 -0.96
C ASN A 643 6.88 39.19 -1.47
N GLU A 644 8.18 39.17 -1.13
CA GLU A 644 9.14 40.14 -1.68
C GLU A 644 9.56 39.83 -3.13
N PHE A 645 9.07 38.73 -3.70
CA PHE A 645 9.33 38.25 -5.07
C PHE A 645 8.05 38.11 -5.90
N ILE A 646 6.94 38.66 -5.39
CA ILE A 646 5.60 38.68 -6.01
C ILE A 646 5.26 40.12 -6.40
N ASP A 647 4.85 40.31 -7.65
CA ASP A 647 4.40 41.60 -8.18
C ASP A 647 2.89 41.81 -7.93
N CYS A 648 2.23 42.71 -8.66
CA CYS A 648 0.80 43.00 -8.51
C CYS A 648 -0.10 41.94 -9.16
N VAL A 649 -0.04 40.70 -8.68
CA VAL A 649 -0.86 39.55 -9.12
C VAL A 649 -1.48 38.87 -7.89
N ASP A 650 -2.68 38.28 -8.04
CA ASP A 650 -3.25 37.42 -7.00
C ASP A 650 -2.33 36.21 -6.75
N TRP A 651 -1.89 36.05 -5.50
CA TRP A 651 -0.90 35.05 -5.11
C TRP A 651 -1.44 34.06 -4.06
N ILE A 652 -1.03 32.82 -4.26
CA ILE A 652 -1.42 31.60 -3.57
C ILE A 652 -0.16 30.81 -3.25
N HIS A 653 -0.19 30.20 -2.06
CA HIS A 653 0.89 29.50 -1.39
C HIS A 653 0.15 28.36 -0.61
N PHE A 654 0.69 27.14 -0.41
CA PHE A 654 0.14 26.02 0.42
C PHE A 654 1.19 25.29 1.32
N ASP A 655 1.25 25.40 2.66
CA ASP A 655 2.34 24.75 3.45
C ASP A 655 2.18 23.23 3.51
N VAL A 656 3.06 22.52 2.82
CA VAL A 656 3.04 21.05 2.74
C VAL A 656 3.99 20.36 3.69
N THR A 657 4.85 21.10 4.41
CA THR A 657 5.92 20.53 5.25
C THR A 657 5.37 19.57 6.31
N GLY A 658 4.22 19.92 6.89
CA GLY A 658 3.53 19.10 7.91
C GLY A 658 2.58 18.03 7.37
N VAL A 659 2.33 17.95 6.05
CA VAL A 659 1.30 17.04 5.48
C VAL A 659 1.79 16.17 4.32
N GLY A 660 2.78 16.58 3.53
CA GLY A 660 3.25 15.88 2.33
C GLY A 660 4.23 14.73 2.58
N PHE A 661 4.93 14.76 3.71
CA PHE A 661 5.89 13.74 4.15
C PHE A 661 5.19 12.42 4.57
N LYS A 662 5.85 11.56 5.35
CA LYS A 662 5.35 10.23 5.75
C LYS A 662 4.03 10.34 6.54
N SER A 663 3.03 9.54 6.19
CA SER A 663 1.83 9.39 7.03
C SER A 663 2.19 8.75 8.36
N GLU A 664 1.92 9.47 9.44
CA GLU A 664 2.00 8.97 10.81
C GLU A 664 0.77 8.08 11.14
N GLU A 665 0.74 7.54 12.35
CA GLU A 665 -0.27 6.60 12.81
C GLU A 665 -1.57 7.32 13.21
N LYS A 666 -2.72 6.74 12.85
CA LYS A 666 -4.10 7.24 13.08
C LYS A 666 -4.62 8.40 12.21
N ASN A 667 -3.80 9.05 11.36
CA ASN A 667 -4.25 10.29 10.68
C ASN A 667 -5.33 10.11 9.61
N TYR A 668 -5.28 9.05 8.78
CA TYR A 668 -6.28 8.73 7.75
C TYR A 668 -6.29 7.21 7.49
N SER A 669 -7.45 6.54 7.57
CA SER A 669 -7.48 5.07 7.35
C SER A 669 -7.08 4.68 5.93
N TYR A 670 -7.36 5.55 4.96
CA TYR A 670 -7.07 5.33 3.53
C TYR A 670 -5.64 5.72 3.10
N LEU A 671 -4.76 6.18 4.01
CA LEU A 671 -3.34 6.40 3.71
C LEU A 671 -2.43 5.38 4.40
N THR A 672 -1.40 4.94 3.69
CA THR A 672 -0.49 3.90 4.18
C THR A 672 0.52 4.46 5.17
N LYS A 673 0.52 3.99 6.43
CA LYS A 673 1.50 4.36 7.47
C LYS A 673 2.95 4.26 6.95
N GLY A 674 3.76 5.25 7.29
CA GLY A 674 5.20 5.28 7.00
C GLY A 674 5.59 5.56 5.55
N ARG A 675 4.61 5.88 4.68
CA ARG A 675 4.79 6.25 3.27
C ARG A 675 4.42 7.71 3.06
N MET A 676 5.02 8.37 2.09
CA MET A 676 4.64 9.75 1.74
C MET A 676 3.15 9.83 1.37
N THR A 677 2.53 10.98 1.66
CA THR A 677 1.09 11.17 1.46
C THR A 677 0.73 11.74 0.08
N GLY A 678 1.63 12.48 -0.57
CA GLY A 678 1.34 13.20 -1.82
C GLY A 678 0.30 14.32 -1.66
N ARG A 679 0.05 14.79 -0.44
CA ARG A 679 -0.90 15.87 -0.15
C ARG A 679 -0.31 17.25 -0.51
N PRO A 680 -1.10 18.22 -0.99
CA PRO A 680 -2.56 18.26 -1.00
C PRO A 680 -3.12 18.10 -2.43
N THR A 681 -2.58 17.14 -3.21
CA THR A 681 -2.88 16.98 -4.65
C THR A 681 -4.37 17.05 -4.99
N ARG A 682 -5.24 16.38 -4.23
CA ARG A 682 -6.69 16.38 -4.50
C ARG A 682 -7.33 17.75 -4.30
N THR A 683 -6.86 18.55 -3.34
CA THR A 683 -7.28 19.95 -3.15
C THR A 683 -6.81 20.84 -4.29
N LEU A 684 -5.62 20.63 -4.85
CA LEU A 684 -5.16 21.35 -6.05
C LEU A 684 -6.05 21.03 -7.25
N ILE A 685 -6.37 19.76 -7.50
CA ILE A 685 -7.29 19.33 -8.56
C ILE A 685 -8.68 19.94 -8.37
N GLN A 686 -9.21 19.88 -7.14
CA GLN A 686 -10.55 20.40 -6.83
C GLN A 686 -10.62 21.94 -6.91
N LEU A 687 -9.53 22.64 -6.62
CA LEU A 687 -9.39 24.08 -6.87
C LEU A 687 -9.39 24.39 -8.36
N LEU A 688 -8.57 23.71 -9.15
CA LEU A 688 -8.49 23.95 -10.61
C LEU A 688 -9.86 23.74 -11.27
N TYR A 689 -10.60 22.69 -10.89
CA TYR A 689 -11.98 22.45 -11.31
C TYR A 689 -12.92 23.61 -10.93
N GLN A 690 -12.82 24.15 -9.71
CA GLN A 690 -13.64 25.28 -9.27
C GLN A 690 -13.26 26.61 -9.96
N LEU A 691 -12.00 26.76 -10.38
CA LEU A 691 -11.49 27.92 -11.13
C LEU A 691 -11.73 27.84 -12.65
N SER A 692 -12.13 26.67 -13.17
CA SER A 692 -12.54 26.44 -14.56
C SER A 692 -14.06 26.33 -14.74
N CYS A 693 -14.80 25.83 -13.74
CA CYS A 693 -16.24 25.59 -13.80
C CYS A 693 -17.04 26.32 -12.68
N PRO A 694 -17.14 27.67 -12.69
CA PRO A 694 -17.73 28.44 -11.58
C PRO A 694 -19.21 28.15 -11.32
N SER A 695 -19.98 27.87 -12.39
CA SER A 695 -21.44 27.72 -12.36
C SER A 695 -21.93 26.48 -11.62
N GLU A 696 -21.15 25.39 -11.60
CA GLU A 696 -21.45 24.21 -10.78
C GLU A 696 -20.99 24.38 -9.34
N GLY A 697 -19.91 25.14 -9.12
CA GLY A 697 -19.39 25.46 -7.80
C GLY A 697 -20.41 26.16 -6.89
N GLN A 698 -21.40 26.86 -7.44
CA GLN A 698 -22.47 27.50 -6.66
C GLN A 698 -23.68 26.57 -6.42
N ARG A 699 -24.10 25.77 -7.41
CA ARG A 699 -25.37 25.02 -7.43
C ARG A 699 -25.54 23.84 -6.45
N LYS A 700 -24.54 23.53 -5.61
CA LYS A 700 -24.58 22.43 -4.62
C LYS A 700 -24.38 22.91 -3.17
N LEU A 701 -24.41 24.23 -2.93
CA LEU A 701 -24.11 24.84 -1.62
C LEU A 701 -25.03 26.04 -1.29
N GLU A 702 -26.20 26.08 -1.93
CA GLU A 702 -27.46 26.63 -1.40
C GLU A 702 -28.39 25.44 -1.11
#